data_AF-A0A135TH17-F1
#
_entry.id   AF-A0A135TH17-F1
#
_cell.length_a   1.000
_cell.length_b   1.000
_cell.length_c   1.000
_cell.angle_alpha   90.00
_cell.angle_beta   90.00
_cell.angle_gamma   90.00
#
_symmetry.space_group_name_H-M   'P 1'
#
loop_
_entity.id
_entity.type
_entity.pdbx_description
1 polymer ?
#
loop_
_entity_poly.entity_id
_entity_poly.type
_entity_poly.pdbx_seq_one_letter_code
_entity_poly.pdbx_strand_id
1 'polypeptide(L)'
;MGKPVEDLAVIPGDDLPWWKHAHLRKLNFITLSMVLFSSANGYDGSIMGGLLALPRWNAFTHNPSGAYLGWITGIYWLGNGIAFPIAAMCSNRWGRKPGIYVGYLFLVLGVVMQTAAQNEATFTYSRLFIGIAASWLGNSAPLLINEIAHPKQRSIANALFMVGWYFGGTLCGWVTFACRDIASDWCWRIPVVLQIVLPFVALPGFLLSPESPRWLISVGRVEEATEILATHHAGGNRNDPLVTYQVVEIQATITAEKEASSSASYMDMIKTPGNRHRLFISVTLGIYAQWAGNGVVSYYLLILNSIGVTSVTNQTLISACLNVWNLLWAIAAATSVDKLGRRFLFLTSASVMLVSFIIITGLSGSFATTQSSAIGSSVIPFLFIFFAGYDIAMTPFLTAYPCEIWQFSLRSRGLTVTWCSTVIAIFINTFVNPIALEAIHWKYYIVFIVMLALLWITVFFAYPETRGHTLEQMAVIFDGDDAAVPPAAAVSEKTEALVTHGDDEDKRQYQSDAEHRLGPQSQAPGPSGMTVDYRHQRFQVADSPRSMSIRLIETETLQLRLFTANLAPAYAILSHTWVDNEEVSFQEFTQISETPDHKASRKSGYKKIVATCREAKANGIAYAWIDTCCIDKTSSAELGEAINSMFGWYRDAKVCYAFLSDWPAAGDRGESTDDALKDCRWFTRGWCLQELIAPKVLRFYDEKWNFRGHRSDFRGAISRITRVDADVLGDCTLLDSKPVARRMSWASRRTTTRVEDIAYCLIGIFDVNMPMLYGEGDRAFLRLQEEIIRRSNDISIFCHAPLRPESTTKFDGEEKMPQDLSDLYFCGMLAKSPEAFSESNSISRIRGTLLDGREFSMTNRGIRFGRRRFFEVPEINCLGMKLDYAASPNCKNPEIFNVFLRKVGPNLFSRVLPMAAKYRYTRVELDDARRTMLVEEDACVISRVTPSIQRQIQESVTRRVDVYLQILQNHEEHLKLQVVEGFPPDRWDSLNSKFLIPKDAPYRTSLRLRITLGQNHTDVYLTCGIPSTGGRDGRKQPWTAFSTSDCRQLWYSGNWGDDDESQMAQETAQYLTSNMKALLKARICQEPRNIWGSMPFTCKIDAYLAL
;
A
#
# COMPACT_ATOMS: atom_id res chain seq x y z
N MET A 1 10.62 -10.43 -16.69
CA MET A 1 10.82 -11.85 -16.33
C MET A 1 11.60 -11.88 -15.03
N GLY A 2 10.94 -12.17 -13.90
CA GLY A 2 11.63 -12.26 -12.61
C GLY A 2 12.52 -13.50 -12.58
N LYS A 3 13.73 -13.37 -12.04
CA LYS A 3 14.60 -14.52 -11.79
C LYS A 3 13.90 -15.48 -10.81
N PRO A 4 13.99 -16.81 -11.00
CA PRO A 4 13.39 -17.77 -10.08
C PRO A 4 13.95 -17.60 -8.66
N VAL A 5 13.13 -17.90 -7.63
CA VAL A 5 13.49 -17.91 -6.20
C VAL A 5 14.82 -18.65 -5.91
N GLU A 6 15.20 -19.61 -6.74
CA GLU A 6 16.47 -20.35 -6.67
C GLU A 6 17.70 -19.45 -6.92
N ASP A 7 17.54 -18.30 -7.59
CA ASP A 7 18.58 -17.30 -7.86
C ASP A 7 18.63 -16.16 -6.82
N LEU A 8 17.79 -16.20 -5.77
CA LEU A 8 17.95 -15.29 -4.63
C LEU A 8 19.22 -15.69 -3.87
N ALA A 9 20.26 -14.86 -3.98
CA ALA A 9 21.59 -15.04 -3.36
C ALA A 9 21.59 -15.31 -1.85
N VAL A 10 20.43 -15.19 -1.20
CA VAL A 10 20.21 -15.26 0.25
C VAL A 10 19.77 -16.65 0.72
N ILE A 11 19.36 -17.56 -0.18
CA ILE A 11 19.01 -18.92 0.23
C ILE A 11 20.30 -19.74 0.38
N PRO A 12 20.62 -20.28 1.56
CA PRO A 12 21.83 -21.07 1.74
C PRO A 12 21.88 -22.23 0.74
N GLY A 13 22.97 -22.30 -0.02
CA GLY A 13 23.33 -23.42 -0.88
C GLY A 13 23.80 -24.62 -0.06
N ASP A 14 23.03 -25.03 0.95
CA ASP A 14 23.37 -26.21 1.75
C ASP A 14 23.32 -27.46 0.84
N ASP A 15 24.48 -28.07 0.63
CA ASP A 15 24.66 -29.33 -0.12
C ASP A 15 24.06 -30.55 0.60
N LEU A 16 23.55 -30.38 1.83
CA LEU A 16 22.97 -31.46 2.63
C LEU A 16 21.46 -31.59 2.37
N PRO A 17 20.97 -32.82 2.15
CA PRO A 17 19.53 -33.03 1.99
C PRO A 17 18.72 -32.72 3.25
N TRP A 18 17.50 -32.19 3.08
CA TRP A 18 16.62 -31.71 4.15
C TRP A 18 16.38 -32.71 5.30
N TRP A 19 16.41 -34.02 5.03
CA TRP A 19 16.18 -35.06 6.04
C TRP A 19 17.31 -35.18 7.07
N LYS A 20 18.49 -34.59 6.79
CA LYS A 20 19.60 -34.54 7.75
C LYS A 20 19.43 -33.41 8.77
N HIS A 21 18.70 -32.35 8.44
CA HIS A 21 18.47 -31.22 9.34
C HIS A 21 17.34 -31.55 10.34
N ALA A 22 17.63 -31.47 11.64
CA ALA A 22 16.65 -31.79 12.69
C ALA A 22 15.44 -30.83 12.69
N HIS A 23 15.66 -29.54 12.47
CA HIS A 23 14.60 -28.54 12.43
C HIS A 23 13.69 -28.70 11.20
N LEU A 24 14.25 -29.00 10.02
CA LEU A 24 13.45 -29.29 8.81
C LEU A 24 12.68 -30.61 8.94
N ARG A 25 13.21 -31.63 9.62
CA ARG A 25 12.45 -32.85 9.94
C ARG A 25 11.23 -32.53 10.81
N LYS A 26 11.41 -31.70 11.85
CA LYS A 26 10.31 -31.24 12.72
C LYS A 26 9.27 -30.44 11.92
N LEU A 27 9.70 -29.52 11.05
CA LEU A 27 8.81 -28.72 10.21
C LEU A 27 8.03 -29.58 9.20
N ASN A 28 8.69 -30.55 8.56
CA ASN A 28 8.04 -31.48 7.64
C ASN A 28 7.06 -32.41 8.37
N PHE A 29 7.36 -32.83 9.61
CA PHE A 29 6.41 -33.56 10.44
C PHE A 29 5.15 -32.73 10.74
N ILE A 30 5.30 -31.45 11.13
CA ILE A 30 4.19 -30.53 11.35
C ILE A 30 3.35 -30.37 10.09
N THR A 31 4.00 -30.15 8.95
CA THR A 31 3.36 -29.97 7.65
C THR A 31 2.59 -31.22 7.23
N LEU A 32 3.19 -32.41 7.37
CA LEU A 32 2.54 -33.69 7.08
C LEU A 32 1.32 -33.92 7.98
N SER A 33 1.41 -33.57 9.27
CA SER A 33 0.24 -33.62 10.15
C SER A 33 -0.89 -32.70 9.69
N MET A 34 -0.58 -31.52 9.15
CA MET A 34 -1.60 -30.63 8.60
C MET A 34 -2.25 -31.19 7.32
N VAL A 35 -1.50 -31.92 6.49
CA VAL A 35 -2.04 -32.62 5.31
C VAL A 35 -3.10 -33.66 5.71
N LEU A 36 -2.94 -34.32 6.86
CA LEU A 36 -3.92 -35.30 7.37
C LEU A 36 -5.31 -34.71 7.65
N PHE A 37 -5.43 -33.39 7.83
CA PHE A 37 -6.75 -32.74 7.92
C PHE A 37 -7.52 -32.79 6.60
N SER A 38 -6.82 -32.73 5.47
CA SER A 38 -7.43 -33.00 4.16
C SER A 38 -7.80 -34.47 4.01
N SER A 39 -7.03 -35.37 4.63
CA SER A 39 -7.38 -36.80 4.67
C SER A 39 -8.64 -37.08 5.48
N ALA A 40 -8.88 -36.36 6.57
CA ALA A 40 -10.18 -36.42 7.26
C ALA A 40 -11.33 -36.06 6.31
N ASN A 41 -11.20 -34.94 5.58
CA ASN A 41 -12.16 -34.52 4.55
C ASN A 41 -12.35 -35.59 3.45
N GLY A 42 -11.26 -36.19 2.98
CA GLY A 42 -11.29 -37.30 2.02
C GLY A 42 -12.05 -38.53 2.51
N TYR A 43 -11.86 -38.88 3.77
CA TYR A 43 -12.58 -39.97 4.40
C TYR A 43 -14.08 -39.66 4.48
N ASP A 44 -14.46 -38.46 4.95
CA ASP A 44 -15.85 -38.03 5.11
C ASP A 44 -16.61 -37.87 3.79
N GLY A 45 -15.90 -37.44 2.74
CA GLY A 45 -16.42 -37.36 1.37
C GLY A 45 -16.65 -38.75 0.76
N SER A 46 -15.77 -39.71 1.05
CA SER A 46 -15.82 -41.06 0.47
C SER A 46 -16.75 -42.03 1.20
N ILE A 47 -17.04 -41.76 2.48
CA ILE A 47 -17.82 -42.68 3.33
C ILE A 47 -19.21 -42.99 2.75
N MET A 48 -19.85 -42.02 2.07
CA MET A 48 -21.19 -42.23 1.50
C MET A 48 -21.21 -43.27 0.39
N GLY A 49 -20.20 -43.26 -0.48
CA GLY A 49 -20.07 -44.28 -1.52
C GLY A 49 -19.91 -45.68 -0.94
N GLY A 50 -19.17 -45.80 0.17
CA GLY A 50 -19.01 -47.06 0.89
C GLY A 50 -20.28 -47.52 1.61
N LEU A 51 -20.97 -46.61 2.30
CA LEU A 51 -22.18 -46.93 3.07
C LEU A 51 -23.36 -47.36 2.18
N LEU A 52 -23.51 -46.75 1.00
CA LEU A 52 -24.53 -47.13 0.03
C LEU A 52 -24.39 -48.57 -0.47
N ALA A 53 -23.16 -49.11 -0.45
CA ALA A 53 -22.90 -50.50 -0.83
C ALA A 53 -23.26 -51.51 0.28
N LEU A 54 -23.51 -51.06 1.52
CA LEU A 54 -23.82 -51.93 2.66
C LEU A 54 -25.34 -52.16 2.79
N PRO A 55 -25.84 -53.41 2.65
CA PRO A 55 -27.27 -53.69 2.72
C PRO A 55 -27.93 -53.28 4.06
N ARG A 56 -27.18 -53.42 5.16
CA ARG A 56 -27.62 -53.06 6.51
C ARG A 56 -27.86 -51.56 6.68
N TRP A 57 -27.00 -50.72 6.09
CA TRP A 57 -27.17 -49.28 6.16
C TRP A 57 -28.35 -48.80 5.29
N ASN A 58 -28.55 -49.42 4.12
CA ASN A 58 -29.73 -49.18 3.30
C ASN A 58 -31.04 -49.56 4.04
N ALA A 59 -31.03 -50.66 4.81
CA ALA A 59 -32.17 -51.03 5.65
C ALA A 59 -32.44 -50.02 6.77
N PHE A 60 -31.39 -49.49 7.42
CA PHE A 60 -31.49 -48.45 8.46
C PHE A 60 -32.07 -47.13 7.92
N THR A 61 -31.80 -46.79 6.66
CA THR A 61 -32.24 -45.54 5.99
C THR A 61 -33.45 -45.72 5.07
N HIS A 62 -34.18 -46.84 5.21
CA HIS A 62 -35.38 -47.13 4.40
C HIS A 62 -35.16 -47.09 2.88
N ASN A 63 -34.00 -47.58 2.39
CA ASN A 63 -33.60 -47.59 0.98
C ASN A 63 -33.66 -46.19 0.34
N PRO A 64 -32.70 -45.31 0.64
CA PRO A 64 -32.72 -43.92 0.20
C PRO A 64 -32.66 -43.85 -1.32
N SER A 65 -33.66 -43.20 -1.93
CA SER A 65 -33.77 -43.05 -3.39
C SER A 65 -34.15 -41.61 -3.78
N GLY A 66 -33.85 -41.26 -5.03
CA GLY A 66 -34.18 -39.97 -5.63
C GLY A 66 -33.70 -38.75 -4.82
N ALA A 67 -34.60 -37.83 -4.51
CA ALA A 67 -34.30 -36.57 -3.83
C ALA A 67 -33.75 -36.76 -2.41
N TYR A 68 -34.18 -37.79 -1.68
CA TYR A 68 -33.72 -38.04 -0.31
C TYR A 68 -32.25 -38.50 -0.29
N LEU A 69 -31.86 -39.34 -1.24
CA LEU A 69 -30.46 -39.73 -1.42
C LEU A 69 -29.56 -38.53 -1.80
N GLY A 70 -30.07 -37.64 -2.65
CA GLY A 70 -29.41 -36.36 -2.95
C GLY A 70 -29.28 -35.45 -1.72
N TRP A 71 -30.30 -35.42 -0.85
CA TRP A 71 -30.28 -34.63 0.39
C TRP A 71 -29.27 -35.16 1.42
N ILE A 72 -29.27 -36.46 1.72
CA ILE A 72 -28.38 -37.06 2.74
C ILE A 72 -26.90 -36.98 2.35
N THR A 73 -26.61 -37.01 1.05
CA THR A 73 -25.26 -36.82 0.50
C THR A 73 -24.90 -35.33 0.41
N GLY A 74 -25.84 -34.48 0.00
CA GLY A 74 -25.66 -33.03 -0.17
C GLY A 74 -25.52 -32.24 1.13
N ILE A 75 -26.14 -32.65 2.24
CA ILE A 75 -26.12 -31.88 3.50
C ILE A 75 -24.71 -31.65 4.06
N TYR A 76 -23.77 -32.56 3.76
CA TYR A 76 -22.36 -32.40 4.09
C TYR A 76 -21.74 -31.19 3.37
N TRP A 77 -22.02 -31.04 2.08
CA TRP A 77 -21.57 -29.91 1.27
C TRP A 77 -22.30 -28.62 1.66
N LEU A 78 -23.54 -28.70 2.14
CA LEU A 78 -24.28 -27.56 2.68
C LEU A 78 -23.57 -26.98 3.91
N GLY A 79 -23.20 -27.87 4.85
CA GLY A 79 -22.41 -27.50 6.02
C GLY A 79 -21.11 -26.83 5.62
N ASN A 80 -20.48 -27.32 4.54
CA ASN A 80 -19.27 -26.70 4.03
C ASN A 80 -19.49 -25.26 3.54
N GLY A 81 -20.46 -25.08 2.64
CA GLY A 81 -20.75 -23.78 2.03
C GLY A 81 -21.09 -22.67 3.04
N ILE A 82 -21.77 -23.02 4.13
CA ILE A 82 -22.14 -22.07 5.19
C ILE A 82 -20.93 -21.73 6.08
N ALA A 83 -20.07 -22.71 6.37
CA ALA A 83 -18.99 -22.55 7.33
C ALA A 83 -17.75 -21.85 6.75
N PHE A 84 -17.44 -21.99 5.45
CA PHE A 84 -16.25 -21.39 4.83
C PHE A 84 -16.13 -19.86 5.05
N PRO A 85 -17.16 -19.03 4.80
CA PRO A 85 -17.09 -17.59 5.06
C PRO A 85 -16.83 -17.23 6.52
N ILE A 86 -17.43 -17.98 7.44
CA ILE A 86 -17.25 -17.79 8.90
C ILE A 86 -15.83 -18.19 9.30
N ALA A 87 -15.33 -19.30 8.75
CA ALA A 87 -13.97 -19.78 8.96
C ALA A 87 -12.93 -18.74 8.47
N ALA A 88 -13.16 -18.11 7.32
CA ALA A 88 -12.27 -17.06 6.83
C ALA A 88 -12.24 -15.81 7.73
N MET A 89 -13.39 -15.40 8.26
CA MET A 89 -13.47 -14.26 9.19
C MET A 89 -12.71 -14.53 10.48
N CYS A 90 -12.90 -15.72 11.06
CA CYS A 90 -12.19 -16.15 12.27
C CYS A 90 -10.68 -16.24 12.03
N SER A 91 -10.29 -16.87 10.92
CA SER A 91 -8.89 -17.08 10.54
C SER A 91 -8.12 -15.76 10.38
N ASN A 92 -8.75 -14.73 9.84
CA ASN A 92 -8.11 -13.42 9.68
C ASN A 92 -8.04 -12.63 10.99
N ARG A 93 -9.02 -12.78 11.89
CA ARG A 93 -9.11 -11.99 13.13
C ARG A 93 -8.30 -12.56 14.29
N TRP A 94 -8.27 -13.89 14.44
CA TRP A 94 -7.66 -14.56 15.60
C TRP A 94 -6.48 -15.47 15.25
N GLY A 95 -6.09 -15.55 13.97
CA GLY A 95 -5.02 -16.43 13.50
C GLY A 95 -5.54 -17.75 12.94
N ARG A 96 -4.64 -18.62 12.48
CA ARG A 96 -5.03 -19.85 11.76
C ARG A 96 -5.37 -20.99 12.73
N LYS A 97 -4.70 -21.08 13.89
CA LYS A 97 -4.89 -22.18 14.86
C LYS A 97 -6.27 -22.22 15.50
N PRO A 98 -6.89 -21.10 15.94
CA PRO A 98 -8.24 -21.12 16.52
C PRO A 98 -9.28 -21.78 15.63
N GLY A 99 -9.20 -21.59 14.31
CA GLY A 99 -10.10 -22.24 13.37
C GLY A 99 -9.98 -23.78 13.38
N ILE A 100 -8.79 -24.32 13.57
CA ILE A 100 -8.56 -25.76 13.62
C ILE A 100 -9.14 -26.36 14.92
N TYR A 101 -9.02 -25.67 16.06
CA TYR A 101 -9.65 -26.10 17.31
C TYR A 101 -11.19 -26.14 17.21
N VAL A 102 -11.80 -25.14 16.57
CA VAL A 102 -13.24 -25.13 16.28
C VAL A 102 -13.61 -26.29 15.35
N GLY A 103 -12.78 -26.57 14.34
CA GLY A 103 -12.94 -27.73 13.47
C GLY A 103 -12.97 -29.06 14.25
N TYR A 104 -12.03 -29.28 15.18
CA TYR A 104 -12.02 -30.47 16.04
C TYR A 104 -13.29 -30.60 16.89
N LEU A 105 -13.77 -29.51 17.48
CA LEU A 105 -14.98 -29.52 18.28
C LEU A 105 -16.19 -30.03 17.48
N PHE A 106 -16.40 -29.47 16.29
CA PHE A 106 -17.50 -29.88 15.41
C PHE A 106 -17.31 -31.29 14.86
N LEU A 107 -16.06 -31.70 14.59
CA LEU A 107 -15.77 -33.05 14.13
C LEU A 107 -16.12 -34.10 15.18
N VAL A 108 -15.65 -33.92 16.42
CA VAL A 108 -15.95 -34.84 17.54
C VAL A 108 -17.46 -34.91 17.76
N LEU A 109 -18.14 -33.77 17.78
CA LEU A 109 -19.59 -33.71 17.92
C LEU A 109 -20.31 -34.47 16.79
N GLY A 110 -19.88 -34.25 15.54
CA GLY A 110 -20.43 -34.91 14.36
C GLY A 110 -20.24 -36.43 14.39
N VAL A 111 -19.03 -36.91 14.63
CA VAL A 111 -18.70 -38.35 14.65
C VAL A 111 -19.42 -39.07 15.79
N VAL A 112 -19.47 -38.48 16.99
CA VAL A 112 -20.20 -39.07 18.13
C VAL A 112 -21.69 -39.16 17.82
N MET A 113 -22.28 -38.09 17.27
CA MET A 113 -23.69 -38.08 16.92
C MET A 113 -24.01 -39.05 15.76
N GLN A 114 -23.11 -39.17 14.78
CA GLN A 114 -23.28 -40.09 13.66
C GLN A 114 -23.18 -41.56 14.09
N THR A 115 -22.24 -41.88 14.98
CA THR A 115 -22.05 -43.23 15.53
C THR A 115 -23.22 -43.64 16.41
N ALA A 116 -23.71 -42.73 17.25
CA ALA A 116 -24.82 -42.97 18.17
C ALA A 116 -26.20 -42.85 17.51
N ALA A 117 -26.27 -42.62 16.19
CA ALA A 117 -27.52 -42.41 15.49
C ALA A 117 -28.44 -43.65 15.59
N GLN A 118 -29.64 -43.42 16.10
CA GLN A 118 -30.72 -44.42 16.17
C GLN A 118 -31.78 -44.20 15.10
N ASN A 119 -31.85 -42.98 14.55
CA ASN A 119 -32.81 -42.56 13.53
C ASN A 119 -32.06 -41.93 12.35
N GLU A 120 -32.66 -42.00 11.16
CA GLU A 120 -32.12 -41.42 9.92
C GLU A 120 -31.88 -39.90 10.02
N ALA A 121 -32.73 -39.17 10.74
CA ALA A 121 -32.62 -37.73 10.91
C ALA A 121 -31.36 -37.36 11.71
N THR A 122 -31.07 -38.07 12.80
CA THR A 122 -29.86 -37.86 13.61
C THR A 122 -28.59 -38.12 12.78
N PHE A 123 -28.60 -39.19 11.96
CA PHE A 123 -27.51 -39.47 11.04
C PHE A 123 -27.35 -38.35 9.99
N THR A 124 -28.45 -37.85 9.43
CA THR A 124 -28.43 -36.78 8.44
C THR A 124 -27.88 -35.47 9.02
N TYR A 125 -28.37 -35.03 10.19
CA TYR A 125 -27.87 -33.83 10.86
C TYR A 125 -26.41 -33.95 11.31
N SER A 126 -25.94 -35.15 11.64
CA SER A 126 -24.53 -35.35 12.02
C SER A 126 -23.57 -34.99 10.89
N ARG A 127 -23.96 -35.22 9.64
CA ARG A 127 -23.18 -34.84 8.47
C ARG A 127 -23.08 -33.34 8.25
N LEU A 128 -24.08 -32.57 8.71
CA LEU A 128 -23.99 -31.12 8.69
C LEU A 128 -22.83 -30.64 9.57
N PHE A 129 -22.70 -31.19 10.79
CA PHE A 129 -21.61 -30.85 11.71
C PHE A 129 -20.25 -31.30 11.19
N ILE A 130 -20.16 -32.48 10.58
CA ILE A 130 -18.93 -32.96 9.93
C ILE A 130 -18.56 -32.05 8.73
N GLY A 131 -19.56 -31.60 7.96
CA GLY A 131 -19.35 -30.63 6.87
C GLY A 131 -18.85 -29.27 7.36
N ILE A 132 -19.40 -28.77 8.47
CA ILE A 132 -18.91 -27.55 9.14
C ILE A 132 -17.45 -27.75 9.56
N ALA A 133 -17.13 -28.87 10.21
CA ALA A 133 -15.76 -29.20 10.63
C ALA A 133 -14.78 -29.22 9.45
N ALA A 134 -15.17 -29.87 8.34
CA ALA A 134 -14.35 -29.97 7.14
C ALA A 134 -14.00 -28.60 6.54
N SER A 135 -14.89 -27.60 6.62
CA SER A 135 -14.58 -26.24 6.17
C SER A 135 -13.61 -25.49 7.06
N TRP A 136 -13.75 -25.63 8.38
CA TRP A 136 -12.81 -25.02 9.32
C TRP A 136 -11.39 -25.56 9.12
N LEU A 137 -11.28 -26.88 8.98
CA LEU A 137 -10.01 -27.56 8.70
C LEU A 137 -9.49 -27.22 7.30
N GLY A 138 -10.37 -27.26 6.28
CA GLY A 138 -10.05 -27.03 4.88
C GLY A 138 -9.71 -25.57 4.53
N ASN A 139 -10.10 -24.60 5.37
CA ASN A 139 -9.69 -23.20 5.21
C ASN A 139 -8.39 -22.90 5.95
N SER A 140 -8.28 -23.28 7.23
CA SER A 140 -7.15 -22.84 8.07
C SER A 140 -5.87 -23.66 7.85
N ALA A 141 -5.97 -24.97 7.64
CA ALA A 141 -4.79 -25.83 7.48
C ALA A 141 -3.93 -25.49 6.24
N PRO A 142 -4.48 -25.34 5.02
CA PRO A 142 -3.65 -25.03 3.86
C PRO A 142 -3.03 -23.62 3.92
N LEU A 143 -3.75 -22.66 4.52
CA LEU A 143 -3.19 -21.33 4.78
C LEU A 143 -2.00 -21.41 5.74
N LEU A 144 -2.12 -22.18 6.83
CA LEU A 144 -1.02 -22.32 7.78
C LEU A 144 0.18 -23.03 7.15
N ILE A 145 -0.03 -24.12 6.39
CA ILE A 145 1.04 -24.80 5.62
C ILE A 145 1.76 -23.79 4.72
N ASN A 146 1.03 -23.01 3.93
CA ASN A 146 1.62 -22.05 3.00
C ASN A 146 2.38 -20.91 3.71
N GLU A 147 2.00 -20.59 4.95
CA GLU A 147 2.58 -19.49 5.72
C GLU A 147 3.78 -19.93 6.60
N ILE A 148 3.90 -21.21 6.96
CA ILE A 148 5.00 -21.77 7.79
C ILE A 148 6.03 -22.59 7.01
N ALA A 149 5.69 -23.08 5.82
CA ALA A 149 6.58 -23.98 5.09
C ALA A 149 7.84 -23.25 4.59
N HIS A 150 8.97 -23.97 4.64
CA HIS A 150 10.25 -23.46 4.15
C HIS A 150 10.17 -23.11 2.65
N PRO A 151 10.75 -22.00 2.17
CA PRO A 151 10.62 -21.55 0.77
C PRO A 151 10.88 -22.62 -0.30
N LYS A 152 11.95 -23.42 -0.13
CA LYS A 152 12.31 -24.53 -1.04
C LYS A 152 11.25 -25.65 -1.11
N GLN A 153 10.45 -25.83 -0.06
CA GLN A 153 9.49 -26.95 0.06
C GLN A 153 8.03 -26.47 0.05
N ARG A 154 7.79 -25.16 0.15
CA ARG A 154 6.46 -24.55 0.31
C ARG A 154 5.47 -24.99 -0.75
N SER A 155 5.87 -24.94 -2.01
CA SER A 155 4.98 -25.24 -3.13
C SER A 155 4.60 -26.71 -3.19
N ILE A 156 5.55 -27.63 -2.95
CA ILE A 156 5.27 -29.07 -2.81
C ILE A 156 4.38 -29.33 -1.58
N ALA A 157 4.71 -28.74 -0.43
CA ALA A 157 3.93 -28.89 0.81
C ALA A 157 2.47 -28.47 0.66
N ASN A 158 2.24 -27.32 0.02
CA ASN A 158 0.90 -26.79 -0.23
C ASN A 158 0.12 -27.66 -1.24
N ALA A 159 0.79 -28.14 -2.30
CA ALA A 159 0.19 -29.06 -3.27
C ALA A 159 -0.18 -30.43 -2.67
N LEU A 160 0.61 -30.92 -1.71
CA LEU A 160 0.35 -32.18 -1.01
C LEU A 160 -0.90 -32.15 -0.13
N PHE A 161 -1.42 -30.96 0.22
CA PHE A 161 -2.62 -30.86 1.07
C PHE A 161 -3.80 -31.62 0.46
N MET A 162 -4.15 -31.37 -0.80
CA MET A 162 -5.27 -32.05 -1.45
C MET A 162 -4.99 -33.50 -1.82
N VAL A 163 -3.72 -33.89 -1.96
CA VAL A 163 -3.33 -35.30 -2.10
C VAL A 163 -3.76 -36.11 -0.88
N GLY A 164 -3.76 -35.47 0.30
CA GLY A 164 -4.30 -36.03 1.54
C GLY A 164 -5.74 -36.54 1.40
N TRP A 165 -6.57 -35.93 0.54
CA TRP A 165 -7.96 -36.35 0.31
C TRP A 165 -8.04 -37.81 -0.18
N TYR A 166 -7.21 -38.19 -1.16
CA TYR A 166 -7.17 -39.58 -1.66
C TYR A 166 -6.60 -40.56 -0.64
N PHE A 167 -5.69 -40.12 0.23
CA PHE A 167 -5.21 -40.97 1.33
C PHE A 167 -6.35 -41.34 2.29
N GLY A 168 -7.17 -40.34 2.67
CA GLY A 168 -8.37 -40.56 3.47
C GLY A 168 -9.43 -41.42 2.78
N GLY A 169 -9.71 -41.15 1.51
CA GLY A 169 -10.66 -41.92 0.71
C GLY A 169 -10.23 -43.39 0.53
N THR A 170 -8.93 -43.63 0.30
CA THR A 170 -8.36 -44.98 0.24
C THR A 170 -8.58 -45.72 1.56
N LEU A 171 -8.24 -45.10 2.70
CA LEU A 171 -8.43 -45.71 4.01
C LEU A 171 -9.91 -46.04 4.26
N CYS A 172 -10.81 -45.11 3.93
CA CYS A 172 -12.25 -45.32 4.04
C CYS A 172 -12.72 -46.53 3.21
N GLY A 173 -12.32 -46.61 1.94
CA GLY A 173 -12.68 -47.70 1.04
C GLY A 173 -12.25 -49.08 1.56
N TRP A 174 -11.01 -49.20 2.06
CA TRP A 174 -10.50 -50.46 2.63
C TRP A 174 -11.17 -50.82 3.96
N VAL A 175 -11.44 -49.84 4.82
CA VAL A 175 -12.18 -50.05 6.07
C VAL A 175 -13.60 -50.53 5.79
N THR A 176 -14.32 -49.89 4.85
CA THR A 176 -15.66 -50.34 4.46
C THR A 176 -15.63 -51.74 3.83
N PHE A 177 -14.63 -52.04 2.99
CA PHE A 177 -14.44 -53.38 2.43
C PHE A 177 -14.25 -54.44 3.51
N ALA A 178 -13.46 -54.15 4.55
CA ALA A 178 -13.23 -55.06 5.67
C ALA A 178 -14.47 -55.24 6.57
N CYS A 179 -15.28 -54.18 6.73
CA CYS A 179 -16.48 -54.23 7.59
C CYS A 179 -17.73 -54.80 6.91
N ARG A 180 -17.68 -55.10 5.60
CA ARG A 180 -18.87 -55.50 4.82
C ARG A 180 -19.54 -56.79 5.30
N ASP A 181 -18.76 -57.74 5.81
CA ASP A 181 -19.23 -59.09 6.16
C ASP A 181 -19.70 -59.16 7.63
N ILE A 182 -19.68 -58.03 8.35
CA ILE A 182 -20.14 -57.93 9.74
C ILE A 182 -21.67 -57.94 9.80
N ALA A 183 -22.24 -58.95 10.46
CA ALA A 183 -23.69 -59.14 10.58
C ALA A 183 -24.40 -58.21 11.60
N SER A 184 -23.81 -57.08 11.98
CA SER A 184 -24.37 -56.11 12.95
C SER A 184 -24.33 -54.70 12.38
N ASP A 185 -25.07 -53.75 12.96
CA ASP A 185 -25.05 -52.33 12.57
C ASP A 185 -23.66 -51.70 12.74
N TRP A 186 -22.78 -52.38 13.47
CA TRP A 186 -21.35 -52.09 13.51
C TRP A 186 -20.65 -52.15 12.14
N CYS A 187 -21.23 -52.81 11.14
CA CYS A 187 -20.70 -52.78 9.76
C CYS A 187 -20.55 -51.36 9.21
N TRP A 188 -21.48 -50.45 9.54
CA TRP A 188 -21.41 -49.05 9.12
C TRP A 188 -20.96 -48.11 10.23
N ARG A 189 -21.19 -48.45 11.52
CA ARG A 189 -20.72 -47.62 12.65
C ARG A 189 -19.20 -47.66 12.84
N ILE A 190 -18.52 -48.77 12.57
CA ILE A 190 -17.05 -48.84 12.64
C ILE A 190 -16.40 -47.86 11.65
N PRO A 191 -16.75 -47.87 10.34
CA PRO A 191 -16.27 -46.87 9.40
C PRO A 191 -16.53 -45.42 9.86
N VAL A 192 -17.68 -45.15 10.48
CA VAL A 192 -18.00 -43.81 11.01
C VAL A 192 -17.10 -43.43 12.19
N VAL A 193 -16.92 -44.29 13.20
CA VAL A 193 -16.02 -43.99 14.33
C VAL A 193 -14.60 -43.69 13.87
N LEU A 194 -14.13 -44.40 12.85
CA LEU A 194 -12.78 -44.26 12.31
C LEU A 194 -12.52 -42.91 11.61
N GLN A 195 -13.55 -42.09 11.35
CA GLN A 195 -13.41 -40.71 10.87
C GLN A 195 -12.52 -39.86 11.78
N ILE A 196 -12.51 -40.13 13.10
CA ILE A 196 -11.71 -39.35 14.06
C ILE A 196 -10.22 -39.73 14.06
N VAL A 197 -9.85 -40.90 13.53
CA VAL A 197 -8.48 -41.45 13.68
C VAL A 197 -7.45 -40.59 12.98
N LEU A 198 -7.69 -40.21 11.72
CA LEU A 198 -6.77 -39.37 10.94
C LEU A 198 -6.52 -37.99 11.59
N PRO A 199 -7.56 -37.22 11.98
CA PRO A 199 -7.38 -35.99 12.74
C PRO A 199 -6.73 -36.22 14.11
N PHE A 200 -6.98 -37.34 14.79
CA PHE A 200 -6.32 -37.63 16.07
C PHE A 200 -4.81 -37.88 15.89
N VAL A 201 -4.42 -38.61 14.83
CA VAL A 201 -3.01 -38.81 14.45
C VAL A 201 -2.35 -37.49 14.04
N ALA A 202 -3.10 -36.54 13.48
CA ALA A 202 -2.62 -35.20 13.15
C ALA A 202 -2.37 -34.30 14.39
N LEU A 203 -3.00 -34.61 15.53
CA LEU A 203 -3.03 -33.74 16.70
C LEU A 203 -1.64 -33.41 17.28
N PRO A 204 -0.71 -34.37 17.46
CA PRO A 204 0.62 -34.07 18.01
C PRO A 204 1.40 -33.07 17.15
N GLY A 205 1.38 -33.24 15.82
CA GLY A 205 2.05 -32.31 14.91
C GLY A 205 1.36 -30.94 14.86
N PHE A 206 0.03 -30.89 14.97
CA PHE A 206 -0.70 -29.63 15.08
C PHE A 206 -0.39 -28.88 16.38
N LEU A 207 -0.31 -29.57 17.53
CA LEU A 207 0.03 -28.94 18.81
C LEU A 207 1.44 -28.36 18.79
N LEU A 208 2.37 -29.01 18.09
CA LEU A 208 3.73 -28.53 17.85
C LEU A 208 3.81 -27.40 16.81
N SER A 209 2.74 -27.16 16.04
CA SER A 209 2.72 -26.11 15.02
C SER A 209 2.73 -24.73 15.66
N PRO A 210 3.63 -23.83 15.23
CA PRO A 210 3.52 -22.42 15.57
C PRO A 210 2.31 -21.78 14.88
N GLU A 211 1.94 -20.58 15.31
CA GLU A 211 1.01 -19.73 14.56
C GLU A 211 1.72 -19.10 13.36
N SER A 212 0.96 -18.63 12.38
CA SER A 212 1.51 -18.01 11.16
C SER A 212 2.41 -16.80 11.47
N PRO A 213 3.69 -16.80 11.04
CA PRO A 213 4.59 -15.65 11.18
C PRO A 213 4.06 -14.40 10.47
N ARG A 214 3.42 -14.57 9.31
CA ARG A 214 2.82 -13.48 8.54
C ARG A 214 1.65 -12.84 9.28
N TRP A 215 0.82 -13.66 9.92
CA TRP A 215 -0.27 -13.16 10.77
C TRP A 215 0.27 -12.42 12.00
N LEU A 216 1.28 -12.97 12.67
CA LEU A 216 1.92 -12.32 13.83
C LEU A 216 2.48 -10.93 13.46
N ILE A 217 3.17 -10.81 12.33
CA ILE A 217 3.64 -9.52 11.80
C ILE A 217 2.47 -8.58 11.50
N SER A 218 1.37 -9.09 10.94
CA SER A 218 0.18 -8.27 10.67
C SER A 218 -0.49 -7.70 11.94
N VAL A 219 -0.30 -8.35 13.09
CA VAL A 219 -0.80 -7.89 14.40
C VAL A 219 0.25 -7.07 15.17
N GLY A 220 1.46 -6.92 14.61
CA GLY A 220 2.57 -6.16 15.22
C GLY A 220 3.46 -6.95 16.17
N ARG A 221 3.36 -8.29 16.19
CA ARG A 221 4.20 -9.21 17.00
C ARG A 221 5.39 -9.71 16.17
N VAL A 222 6.31 -8.82 15.82
CA VAL A 222 7.40 -9.11 14.88
C VAL A 222 8.48 -10.00 15.49
N GLU A 223 8.77 -9.84 16.78
CA GLU A 223 9.80 -10.60 17.50
C GLU A 223 9.45 -12.09 17.56
N GLU A 224 8.20 -12.42 17.89
CA GLU A 224 7.73 -13.81 17.93
C GLU A 224 7.68 -14.44 16.54
N ALA A 225 7.31 -13.67 15.52
CA ALA A 225 7.37 -14.12 14.13
C ALA A 225 8.82 -14.44 13.71
N THR A 226 9.77 -13.60 14.12
CA THR A 226 11.20 -13.79 13.86
C THR A 226 11.71 -15.05 14.56
N GLU A 227 11.33 -15.29 15.81
CA GLU A 227 11.73 -16.48 16.57
C GLU A 227 11.19 -17.78 15.93
N ILE A 228 9.94 -17.75 15.45
CA ILE A 228 9.34 -18.89 14.74
C ILE A 228 10.10 -19.17 13.44
N LEU A 229 10.40 -18.14 12.65
CA LEU A 229 11.16 -18.28 11.40
C LEU A 229 12.59 -18.78 11.69
N ALA A 230 13.26 -18.25 12.71
CA ALA A 230 14.59 -18.69 13.13
C ALA A 230 14.58 -20.17 13.54
N THR A 231 13.63 -20.57 14.40
CA THR A 231 13.52 -21.96 14.89
C THR A 231 13.24 -22.95 13.75
N HIS A 232 12.34 -22.61 12.84
CA HIS A 232 11.84 -23.54 11.83
C HIS A 232 12.59 -23.50 10.50
N HIS A 233 13.16 -22.36 10.10
CA HIS A 233 13.88 -22.20 8.84
C HIS A 233 15.41 -22.18 9.00
N ALA A 234 15.94 -21.73 10.14
CA ALA A 234 17.39 -21.57 10.38
C ALA A 234 17.90 -22.34 11.61
N GLY A 235 17.14 -23.31 12.12
CA GLY A 235 17.56 -24.15 13.24
C GLY A 235 17.80 -23.42 14.57
N GLY A 236 17.19 -22.24 14.75
CA GLY A 236 17.33 -21.40 15.94
C GLY A 236 18.30 -20.22 15.75
N ASN A 237 18.94 -20.07 14.59
CA ASN A 237 19.78 -18.92 14.31
C ASN A 237 18.93 -17.72 13.87
N ARG A 238 18.87 -16.69 14.74
CA ARG A 238 18.11 -15.45 14.46
C ARG A 238 18.78 -14.57 13.40
N ASN A 239 20.10 -14.63 13.30
CA ASN A 239 20.91 -13.79 12.42
C ASN A 239 21.12 -14.41 11.03
N ASP A 240 20.48 -15.56 10.76
CA ASP A 240 20.54 -16.18 9.45
C ASP A 240 20.01 -15.20 8.37
N PRO A 241 20.77 -14.94 7.28
CA PRO A 241 20.36 -14.04 6.22
C PRO A 241 18.96 -14.35 5.65
N LEU A 242 18.57 -15.62 5.61
CA LEU A 242 17.25 -16.05 5.16
C LEU A 242 16.13 -15.54 6.07
N VAL A 243 16.34 -15.58 7.39
CA VAL A 243 15.34 -15.14 8.37
C VAL A 243 15.17 -13.63 8.30
N THR A 244 16.27 -12.89 8.26
CA THR A 244 16.26 -11.42 8.13
C THR A 244 15.57 -11.00 6.84
N TYR A 245 15.89 -11.65 5.72
CA TYR A 245 15.23 -11.40 4.43
C TYR A 245 13.72 -11.60 4.50
N GLN A 246 13.29 -12.74 5.04
CA GLN A 246 11.87 -13.07 5.15
C GLN A 246 11.11 -12.08 6.03
N VAL A 247 11.67 -11.70 7.17
CA VAL A 247 11.02 -10.74 8.08
C VAL A 247 10.88 -9.38 7.40
N VAL A 248 11.93 -8.89 6.73
CA VAL A 248 11.91 -7.61 6.01
C VAL A 248 10.91 -7.64 4.84
N GLU A 249 10.93 -8.70 4.03
CA GLU A 249 10.02 -8.86 2.88
C GLU A 249 8.55 -8.89 3.33
N ILE A 250 8.24 -9.71 4.34
CA ILE A 250 6.88 -9.85 4.89
C ILE A 250 6.42 -8.53 5.52
N GLN A 251 7.26 -7.90 6.34
CA GLN A 251 6.93 -6.64 7.01
C GLN A 251 6.65 -5.53 6.01
N ALA A 252 7.53 -5.36 5.02
CA ALA A 252 7.37 -4.31 4.02
C ALA A 252 6.11 -4.52 3.18
N THR A 253 5.81 -5.75 2.78
CA THR A 253 4.61 -6.09 2.01
C THR A 253 3.33 -5.88 2.80
N ILE A 254 3.28 -6.32 4.06
CA ILE A 254 2.08 -6.15 4.91
C ILE A 254 1.84 -4.67 5.24
N THR A 255 2.89 -3.88 5.47
CA THR A 255 2.76 -2.44 5.67
C THR A 255 2.22 -1.76 4.41
N ALA A 256 2.76 -2.09 3.24
CA ALA A 256 2.27 -1.56 1.96
C ALA A 256 0.81 -1.97 1.67
N GLU A 257 0.42 -3.21 1.97
CA GLU A 257 -0.98 -3.66 1.85
C GLU A 257 -1.93 -2.87 2.78
N LYS A 258 -1.52 -2.60 4.02
CA LYS A 258 -2.31 -1.80 4.98
C LYS A 258 -2.44 -0.34 4.57
N GLU A 259 -1.38 0.25 3.99
CA GLU A 259 -1.38 1.62 3.49
C GLU A 259 -2.26 1.77 2.24
N ALA A 260 -2.28 0.76 1.37
CA ALA A 260 -3.09 0.75 0.15
C ALA A 260 -4.58 0.48 0.38
N SER A 261 -4.96 -0.24 1.45
CA SER A 261 -6.34 -0.63 1.73
C SER A 261 -6.73 -0.44 3.20
N SER A 262 -7.63 0.52 3.47
CA SER A 262 -8.09 0.90 4.82
C SER A 262 -8.95 -0.15 5.53
N SER A 263 -9.49 -1.13 4.81
CA SER A 263 -10.19 -2.30 5.36
C SER A 263 -10.13 -3.44 4.36
N ALA A 264 -9.84 -4.68 4.77
CA ALA A 264 -9.92 -5.84 3.89
C ALA A 264 -11.36 -6.38 3.89
N SER A 265 -12.12 -6.12 2.84
CA SER A 265 -13.51 -6.54 2.60
C SER A 265 -13.58 -7.42 1.34
N TYR A 266 -14.64 -8.25 1.22
CA TYR A 266 -14.92 -8.99 -0.02
C TYR A 266 -15.10 -8.05 -1.23
N MET A 267 -15.54 -6.80 -0.99
CA MET A 267 -15.66 -5.78 -2.04
C MET A 267 -14.30 -5.41 -2.66
N ASP A 268 -13.20 -5.54 -1.93
CA ASP A 268 -11.87 -5.19 -2.44
C ASP A 268 -11.37 -6.18 -3.49
N MET A 269 -11.95 -7.38 -3.53
CA MET A 269 -11.66 -8.40 -4.53
C MET A 269 -12.13 -7.98 -5.94
N ILE A 270 -13.04 -6.99 -6.05
CA ILE A 270 -13.54 -6.48 -7.33
C ILE A 270 -13.08 -5.05 -7.64
N LYS A 271 -12.31 -4.40 -6.76
CA LYS A 271 -11.93 -2.99 -6.94
C LYS A 271 -10.85 -2.80 -8.00
N THR A 272 -9.74 -3.53 -7.88
CA THR A 272 -8.58 -3.38 -8.77
C THR A 272 -8.63 -4.38 -9.94
N PRO A 273 -8.03 -4.05 -11.10
CA PRO A 273 -7.98 -4.96 -12.24
C PRO A 273 -7.27 -6.28 -11.91
N GLY A 274 -6.15 -6.26 -11.18
CA GLY A 274 -5.45 -7.49 -10.78
C GLY A 274 -6.25 -8.33 -9.77
N ASN A 275 -6.98 -7.71 -8.82
CA ASN A 275 -7.86 -8.48 -7.93
C ASN A 275 -9.04 -9.11 -8.67
N ARG A 276 -9.60 -8.44 -9.68
CA ARG A 276 -10.64 -9.03 -10.55
C ARG A 276 -10.12 -10.25 -11.30
N HIS A 277 -8.87 -10.20 -11.78
CA HIS A 277 -8.24 -11.33 -12.45
C HIS A 277 -8.03 -12.51 -11.49
N ARG A 278 -7.51 -12.26 -10.28
CA ARG A 278 -7.39 -13.30 -9.24
C ARG A 278 -8.75 -13.90 -8.85
N LEU A 279 -9.78 -13.06 -8.72
CA LEU A 279 -11.15 -13.50 -8.44
C LEU A 279 -11.70 -14.38 -9.56
N PHE A 280 -11.51 -13.98 -10.82
CA PHE A 280 -11.91 -14.78 -11.98
C PHE A 280 -11.26 -16.17 -11.96
N ILE A 281 -9.95 -16.25 -11.66
CA ILE A 281 -9.26 -17.53 -11.54
C ILE A 281 -9.81 -18.37 -10.38
N SER A 282 -10.00 -17.78 -9.19
CA SER A 282 -10.56 -18.51 -8.04
C SER A 282 -11.96 -19.08 -8.30
N VAL A 283 -12.84 -18.32 -8.94
CA VAL A 283 -14.21 -18.77 -9.28
C VAL A 283 -14.18 -19.85 -10.36
N THR A 284 -13.42 -19.64 -11.43
CA THR A 284 -13.33 -20.62 -12.52
C THR A 284 -12.67 -21.91 -12.08
N LEU A 285 -11.63 -21.86 -11.24
CA LEU A 285 -10.96 -23.04 -10.69
C LEU A 285 -11.93 -23.92 -9.88
N GLY A 286 -12.75 -23.33 -9.00
CA GLY A 286 -13.70 -24.10 -8.21
C GLY A 286 -14.84 -24.69 -9.04
N ILE A 287 -15.32 -23.97 -10.07
CA ILE A 287 -16.30 -24.50 -11.01
C ILE A 287 -15.71 -25.68 -11.79
N TYR A 288 -14.53 -25.52 -12.40
CA TYR A 288 -13.91 -26.56 -13.21
C TYR A 288 -13.52 -27.79 -12.39
N ALA A 289 -13.19 -27.64 -11.10
CA ALA A 289 -12.93 -28.77 -10.22
C ALA A 289 -14.12 -29.74 -10.11
N GLN A 290 -15.35 -29.26 -10.31
CA GLN A 290 -16.55 -30.09 -10.27
C GLN A 290 -17.12 -30.35 -11.67
N TRP A 291 -17.00 -29.40 -12.60
CA TRP A 291 -17.53 -29.52 -13.96
C TRP A 291 -16.54 -30.13 -14.95
N ALA A 292 -15.40 -30.66 -14.47
CA ALA A 292 -14.49 -31.48 -15.27
C ALA A 292 -15.09 -32.86 -15.65
N GLY A 293 -16.20 -33.27 -15.04
CA GLY A 293 -16.86 -34.55 -15.32
C GLY A 293 -16.55 -35.66 -14.30
N ASN A 294 -15.79 -35.35 -13.25
CA ASN A 294 -15.51 -36.27 -12.13
C ASN A 294 -16.78 -36.75 -11.43
N GLY A 295 -17.78 -35.89 -11.22
CA GLY A 295 -19.06 -36.29 -10.63
C GLY A 295 -19.77 -37.38 -11.44
N VAL A 296 -19.90 -37.18 -12.76
CA VAL A 296 -20.59 -38.13 -13.65
C VAL A 296 -19.83 -39.44 -13.82
N VAL A 297 -18.50 -39.37 -13.93
CA VAL A 297 -17.63 -40.56 -13.98
C VAL A 297 -17.72 -41.36 -12.68
N SER A 298 -17.89 -40.69 -11.53
CA SER A 298 -18.04 -41.38 -10.24
C SER A 298 -19.37 -42.14 -10.14
N TYR A 299 -20.44 -41.63 -10.77
CA TYR A 299 -21.72 -42.35 -10.92
C TYR A 299 -21.64 -43.50 -11.94
N TYR A 300 -20.68 -43.48 -12.87
CA TYR A 300 -20.46 -44.56 -13.84
C TYR A 300 -20.10 -45.88 -13.15
N LEU A 301 -19.46 -45.84 -11.97
CA LEU A 301 -19.22 -47.04 -11.16
C LEU A 301 -20.51 -47.70 -10.66
N LEU A 302 -21.60 -46.95 -10.44
CA LEU A 302 -22.94 -47.52 -10.17
C LEU A 302 -23.61 -48.07 -11.44
N ILE A 303 -23.28 -47.52 -12.61
CA ILE A 303 -23.71 -48.01 -13.93
C ILE A 303 -23.02 -49.34 -14.29
N LEU A 304 -21.92 -49.73 -13.63
CA LEU A 304 -21.33 -51.08 -13.78
C LEU A 304 -22.33 -52.21 -13.51
N ASN A 305 -23.36 -51.96 -12.69
CA ASN A 305 -24.50 -52.88 -12.52
C ASN A 305 -25.23 -53.17 -13.84
N SER A 306 -25.37 -52.16 -14.71
CA SER A 306 -26.00 -52.29 -16.04
C SER A 306 -25.11 -52.97 -17.07
N ILE A 307 -23.79 -53.04 -16.83
CA ILE A 307 -22.78 -53.64 -17.71
C ILE A 307 -22.48 -55.11 -17.28
N GLY A 308 -23.08 -55.59 -16.18
CA GLY A 308 -23.00 -56.98 -15.72
C GLY A 308 -22.05 -57.26 -14.56
N VAL A 309 -21.44 -56.25 -13.95
CA VAL A 309 -20.59 -56.39 -12.76
C VAL A 309 -21.43 -56.12 -11.50
N THR A 310 -22.22 -57.10 -11.07
CA THR A 310 -23.17 -56.99 -9.95
C THR A 310 -22.58 -57.37 -8.58
N SER A 311 -21.38 -57.94 -8.55
CA SER A 311 -20.74 -58.35 -7.29
C SER A 311 -20.23 -57.13 -6.52
N VAL A 312 -20.74 -56.94 -5.30
CA VAL A 312 -20.30 -55.93 -4.32
C VAL A 312 -18.78 -56.00 -4.10
N THR A 313 -18.20 -57.21 -4.14
CA THR A 313 -16.75 -57.42 -4.02
C THR A 313 -15.98 -56.78 -5.16
N ASN A 314 -16.45 -56.90 -6.41
CA ASN A 314 -15.76 -56.32 -7.56
C ASN A 314 -15.92 -54.79 -7.61
N GLN A 315 -17.09 -54.26 -7.23
CA GLN A 315 -17.34 -52.82 -7.21
C GLN A 315 -16.51 -52.10 -6.16
N THR A 316 -16.49 -52.64 -4.93
CA THR A 316 -15.67 -52.09 -3.83
C THR A 316 -14.18 -52.22 -4.12
N LEU A 317 -13.74 -53.31 -4.78
CA LEU A 317 -12.35 -53.50 -5.20
C LEU A 317 -11.91 -52.50 -6.27
N ILE A 318 -12.70 -52.29 -7.33
CA ILE A 318 -12.40 -51.30 -8.38
C ILE A 318 -12.28 -49.89 -7.78
N SER A 319 -13.21 -49.52 -6.89
CA SER A 319 -13.18 -48.23 -6.20
C SER A 319 -11.94 -48.07 -5.31
N ALA A 320 -11.56 -49.12 -4.58
CA ALA A 320 -10.34 -49.11 -3.76
C ALA A 320 -9.07 -48.98 -4.62
N CYS A 321 -8.97 -49.73 -5.72
CA CYS A 321 -7.85 -49.64 -6.66
C CYS A 321 -7.77 -48.29 -7.36
N LEU A 322 -8.91 -47.67 -7.70
CA LEU A 322 -8.97 -46.35 -8.30
C LEU A 322 -8.45 -45.27 -7.33
N ASN A 323 -8.79 -45.34 -6.04
CA ASN A 323 -8.27 -44.40 -5.04
C ASN A 323 -6.75 -44.53 -4.87
N VAL A 324 -6.20 -45.75 -4.93
CA VAL A 324 -4.75 -45.98 -4.91
C VAL A 324 -4.09 -45.41 -6.18
N TRP A 325 -4.70 -45.62 -7.35
CA TRP A 325 -4.23 -45.05 -8.62
C TRP A 325 -4.18 -43.52 -8.56
N ASN A 326 -5.25 -42.89 -8.07
CA ASN A 326 -5.35 -41.45 -7.94
C ASN A 326 -4.33 -40.90 -6.95
N LEU A 327 -4.13 -41.59 -5.82
CA LEU A 327 -3.12 -41.22 -4.82
C LEU A 327 -1.71 -41.21 -5.43
N LEU A 328 -1.34 -42.22 -6.22
CA LEU A 328 -0.03 -42.30 -6.86
C LEU A 328 0.20 -41.15 -7.85
N TRP A 329 -0.78 -40.86 -8.70
CA TRP A 329 -0.69 -39.76 -9.66
C TRP A 329 -0.70 -38.39 -8.99
N ALA A 330 -1.51 -38.21 -7.94
CA ALA A 330 -1.57 -36.96 -7.19
C ALA A 330 -0.26 -36.67 -6.46
N ILE A 331 0.42 -37.68 -5.88
CA ILE A 331 1.76 -37.53 -5.29
C ILE A 331 2.80 -37.18 -6.36
N ALA A 332 2.79 -37.88 -7.50
CA ALA A 332 3.70 -37.62 -8.60
C ALA A 332 3.54 -36.19 -9.14
N ALA A 333 2.29 -35.74 -9.30
CA ALA A 333 1.96 -34.39 -9.72
C ALA A 333 2.44 -33.34 -8.71
N ALA A 334 2.07 -33.49 -7.43
CA ALA A 334 2.42 -32.55 -6.36
C ALA A 334 3.94 -32.37 -6.19
N THR A 335 4.72 -33.43 -6.35
CA THR A 335 6.20 -33.38 -6.26
C THR A 335 6.86 -32.82 -7.53
N SER A 336 6.14 -32.76 -8.65
CA SER A 336 6.65 -32.23 -9.92
C SER A 336 6.36 -30.73 -10.16
N VAL A 337 5.57 -30.11 -9.29
CA VAL A 337 5.06 -28.72 -9.42
C VAL A 337 6.17 -27.69 -9.63
N ASP A 338 7.28 -27.83 -8.92
CA ASP A 338 8.39 -26.88 -9.02
C ASP A 338 9.27 -27.12 -10.24
N LYS A 339 9.27 -28.33 -10.81
CA LYS A 339 10.06 -28.68 -12.01
C LYS A 339 9.34 -28.36 -13.32
N LEU A 340 8.04 -28.61 -13.38
CA LEU A 340 7.26 -28.49 -14.62
C LEU A 340 6.50 -27.16 -14.75
N GLY A 341 6.25 -26.46 -13.64
CA GLY A 341 5.44 -25.23 -13.62
C GLY A 341 3.94 -25.52 -13.61
N ARG A 342 3.15 -24.55 -13.12
CA ARG A 342 1.72 -24.74 -12.84
C ARG A 342 0.91 -24.72 -14.13
N ARG A 343 1.21 -23.79 -15.05
CA ARG A 343 0.42 -23.62 -16.29
C ARG A 343 0.53 -24.85 -17.20
N PHE A 344 1.74 -25.40 -17.31
CA PHE A 344 1.98 -26.62 -18.09
C PHE A 344 1.19 -27.82 -17.53
N LEU A 345 1.18 -27.99 -16.21
CA LEU A 345 0.43 -29.05 -15.55
C LEU A 345 -1.09 -28.89 -15.76
N PHE A 346 -1.64 -27.67 -15.63
CA PHE A 346 -3.06 -27.42 -15.92
C PHE A 346 -3.45 -27.73 -17.37
N LEU A 347 -2.63 -27.31 -18.35
CA LEU A 347 -2.91 -27.59 -19.77
C LEU A 347 -2.80 -29.08 -20.09
N THR A 348 -1.81 -29.78 -19.51
CA THR A 348 -1.64 -31.22 -19.66
C THR A 348 -2.82 -31.97 -19.07
N SER A 349 -3.23 -31.61 -17.85
CA SER A 349 -4.41 -32.14 -17.17
C SER A 349 -5.68 -31.99 -18.02
N ALA A 350 -5.97 -30.76 -18.49
CA ALA A 350 -7.13 -30.49 -19.33
C ALA A 350 -7.11 -31.30 -20.65
N SER A 351 -5.93 -31.45 -21.27
CA SER A 351 -5.78 -32.20 -22.52
C SER A 351 -6.01 -33.71 -22.33
N VAL A 352 -5.42 -34.30 -21.29
CA VAL A 352 -5.60 -35.73 -20.96
C VAL A 352 -7.05 -36.03 -20.62
N MET A 353 -7.68 -35.18 -19.79
CA MET A 353 -9.09 -35.31 -19.45
C MET A 353 -9.97 -35.20 -20.70
N LEU A 354 -9.75 -34.20 -21.55
CA LEU A 354 -10.54 -33.97 -22.76
C LEU A 354 -10.48 -35.15 -23.72
N VAL A 355 -9.27 -35.64 -24.05
CA VAL A 355 -9.10 -36.79 -24.95
C VAL A 355 -9.76 -38.03 -24.38
N SER A 356 -9.56 -38.31 -23.09
CA SER A 356 -10.18 -39.47 -22.45
C SER A 356 -11.71 -39.37 -22.46
N PHE A 357 -12.27 -38.21 -22.15
CA PHE A 357 -13.73 -38.01 -22.10
C PHE A 357 -14.40 -38.09 -23.48
N ILE A 358 -13.71 -37.68 -24.54
CA ILE A 358 -14.16 -37.87 -25.93
C ILE A 358 -14.28 -39.36 -26.25
N ILE A 359 -13.26 -40.15 -25.88
CA ILE A 359 -13.25 -41.60 -26.11
C ILE A 359 -14.35 -42.29 -25.28
N ILE A 360 -14.47 -41.93 -23.99
CA ILE A 360 -15.55 -42.44 -23.11
C ILE A 360 -16.91 -42.17 -23.74
N THR A 361 -17.15 -40.94 -24.22
CA THR A 361 -18.42 -40.56 -24.85
C THR A 361 -18.71 -41.38 -26.12
N GLY A 362 -17.70 -41.59 -26.98
CA GLY A 362 -17.83 -42.40 -28.18
C GLY A 362 -18.12 -43.87 -27.88
N LEU A 363 -17.41 -44.46 -26.92
CA LEU A 363 -17.63 -45.83 -26.47
C LEU A 363 -19.01 -46.01 -25.81
N SER A 364 -19.45 -45.06 -24.99
CA SER A 364 -20.79 -45.08 -24.38
C SER A 364 -21.90 -44.95 -25.42
N GLY A 365 -21.73 -44.11 -26.45
CA GLY A 365 -22.67 -44.02 -27.57
C GLY A 365 -22.73 -45.31 -28.41
N SER A 366 -21.57 -45.94 -28.65
CA SER A 366 -21.50 -47.24 -29.33
C SER A 366 -22.11 -48.36 -28.48
N PHE A 367 -21.89 -48.37 -27.16
CA PHE A 367 -22.49 -49.35 -26.26
C PHE A 367 -24.02 -49.21 -26.22
N ALA A 368 -24.55 -47.98 -26.26
CA ALA A 368 -25.99 -47.74 -26.28
C ALA A 368 -26.69 -48.34 -27.51
N THR A 369 -25.99 -48.50 -28.63
CA THR A 369 -26.53 -49.08 -29.87
C THR A 369 -26.25 -50.57 -30.02
N THR A 370 -25.07 -51.03 -29.60
CA THR A 370 -24.62 -52.42 -29.78
C THR A 370 -24.84 -53.34 -28.58
N GLN A 371 -25.00 -52.80 -27.37
CA GLN A 371 -25.14 -53.52 -26.09
C GLN A 371 -24.05 -54.59 -25.82
N SER A 372 -22.90 -54.49 -26.47
CA SER A 372 -21.80 -55.45 -26.30
C SER A 372 -21.05 -55.23 -24.99
N SER A 373 -21.01 -56.26 -24.13
CA SER A 373 -20.28 -56.22 -22.85
C SER A 373 -18.80 -55.83 -23.01
N ALA A 374 -18.15 -56.25 -24.11
CA ALA A 374 -16.75 -55.91 -24.40
C ALA A 374 -16.53 -54.39 -24.61
N ILE A 375 -17.49 -53.69 -25.22
CA ILE A 375 -17.42 -52.23 -25.42
C ILE A 375 -17.62 -51.52 -24.08
N GLY A 376 -18.54 -52.01 -23.24
CA GLY A 376 -18.75 -51.51 -21.88
C GLY A 376 -17.51 -51.65 -20.99
N SER A 377 -16.83 -52.81 -21.03
CA SER A 377 -15.57 -53.03 -20.30
C SER A 377 -14.41 -52.17 -20.80
N SER A 378 -14.41 -51.80 -22.09
CA SER A 378 -13.38 -50.94 -22.69
C SER A 378 -13.42 -49.49 -22.17
N VAL A 379 -14.52 -49.05 -21.54
CA VAL A 379 -14.60 -47.72 -20.93
C VAL A 379 -13.73 -47.62 -19.67
N ILE A 380 -13.55 -48.72 -18.94
CA ILE A 380 -12.88 -48.73 -17.62
C ILE A 380 -11.45 -48.17 -17.68
N PRO A 381 -10.55 -48.62 -18.59
CA PRO A 381 -9.19 -48.05 -18.67
C PRO A 381 -9.17 -46.55 -18.96
N PHE A 382 -10.10 -46.04 -19.76
CA PHE A 382 -10.18 -44.61 -20.05
C PHE A 382 -10.66 -43.80 -18.82
N LEU A 383 -11.48 -44.38 -17.95
CA LEU A 383 -11.81 -43.73 -16.66
C LEU A 383 -10.57 -43.56 -15.79
N PHE A 384 -9.67 -44.56 -15.74
CA PHE A 384 -8.39 -44.44 -15.03
C PHE A 384 -7.50 -43.36 -15.63
N ILE A 385 -7.44 -43.25 -16.97
CA ILE A 385 -6.70 -42.18 -17.66
C ILE A 385 -7.32 -40.81 -17.37
N PHE A 386 -8.65 -40.71 -17.33
CA PHE A 386 -9.34 -39.47 -17.00
C PHE A 386 -8.97 -38.99 -15.60
N PHE A 387 -9.02 -39.87 -14.59
CA PHE A 387 -8.65 -39.50 -13.23
C PHE A 387 -7.15 -39.22 -13.08
N ALA A 388 -6.28 -39.94 -13.79
CA ALA A 388 -4.86 -39.57 -13.86
C ALA A 388 -4.69 -38.13 -14.40
N GLY A 389 -5.45 -37.77 -15.44
CA GLY A 389 -5.52 -36.40 -15.96
C GLY A 389 -5.99 -35.39 -14.91
N TYR A 390 -7.04 -35.71 -14.15
CA TYR A 390 -7.56 -34.88 -13.07
C TYR A 390 -6.51 -34.64 -11.97
N ASP A 391 -5.79 -35.69 -11.58
CA ASP A 391 -4.79 -35.64 -10.51
C ASP A 391 -3.51 -34.89 -10.86
N ILE A 392 -3.20 -34.72 -12.15
CA ILE A 392 -2.05 -33.92 -12.61
C ILE A 392 -2.15 -32.45 -12.16
N ALA A 393 -3.35 -31.88 -12.08
CA ALA A 393 -3.50 -30.46 -11.77
C ALA A 393 -4.68 -30.11 -10.88
N MET A 394 -5.88 -30.65 -11.13
CA MET A 394 -7.09 -30.26 -10.39
C MET A 394 -6.95 -30.59 -8.90
N THR A 395 -6.45 -31.78 -8.59
CA THR A 395 -6.21 -32.21 -7.21
C THR A 395 -5.21 -31.29 -6.48
N PRO A 396 -3.92 -31.20 -6.88
CA PRO A 396 -2.93 -30.44 -6.12
C PRO A 396 -3.21 -28.93 -6.09
N PHE A 397 -3.82 -28.37 -7.14
CA PHE A 397 -3.92 -26.91 -7.28
C PHE A 397 -5.23 -26.29 -6.81
N LEU A 398 -6.27 -27.08 -6.54
CA LEU A 398 -7.57 -26.55 -6.07
C LEU A 398 -7.42 -25.61 -4.87
N THR A 399 -6.55 -25.97 -3.91
CA THR A 399 -6.22 -25.10 -2.76
C THR A 399 -4.88 -24.42 -2.90
N ALA A 400 -3.88 -25.08 -3.50
CA ALA A 400 -2.54 -24.53 -3.53
C ALA A 400 -2.47 -23.26 -4.36
N TYR A 401 -3.13 -23.23 -5.51
CA TYR A 401 -3.07 -22.10 -6.44
C TYR A 401 -3.75 -20.83 -5.88
N PRO A 402 -4.98 -20.88 -5.31
CA PRO A 402 -5.55 -19.74 -4.58
C PRO A 402 -4.68 -19.24 -3.42
N CYS A 403 -4.04 -20.15 -2.68
CA CYS A 403 -3.12 -19.76 -1.60
C CYS A 403 -1.87 -19.04 -2.11
N GLU A 404 -1.40 -19.35 -3.32
CA GLU A 404 -0.26 -18.67 -3.97
C GLU A 404 -0.67 -17.32 -4.56
N ILE A 405 -1.76 -17.25 -5.35
CA ILE A 405 -2.08 -16.05 -6.12
C ILE A 405 -2.64 -14.89 -5.29
N TRP A 406 -3.19 -15.11 -4.10
CA TRP A 406 -3.80 -14.04 -3.31
C TRP A 406 -2.83 -13.39 -2.31
N GLN A 407 -2.88 -12.06 -2.25
CA GLN A 407 -2.23 -11.20 -1.23
C GLN A 407 -2.67 -11.58 0.19
N PHE A 408 -1.82 -11.31 1.18
CA PHE A 408 -2.00 -11.82 2.55
C PHE A 408 -3.36 -11.41 3.15
N SER A 409 -3.74 -10.14 3.01
CA SER A 409 -5.00 -9.58 3.54
C SER A 409 -6.28 -10.18 2.92
N LEU A 410 -6.21 -10.67 1.67
CA LEU A 410 -7.34 -11.24 0.94
C LEU A 410 -7.27 -12.77 0.78
N ARG A 411 -6.15 -13.41 1.13
CA ARG A 411 -5.88 -14.84 0.87
C ARG A 411 -6.94 -15.79 1.39
N SER A 412 -7.29 -15.66 2.67
CA SER A 412 -8.31 -16.50 3.31
C SER A 412 -9.68 -16.36 2.62
N ARG A 413 -10.02 -15.15 2.15
CA ARG A 413 -11.26 -14.87 1.41
C ARG A 413 -11.22 -15.44 -0.01
N GLY A 414 -10.09 -15.30 -0.70
CA GLY A 414 -9.88 -15.89 -2.02
C GLY A 414 -10.02 -17.42 -2.02
N LEU A 415 -9.45 -18.08 -1.02
CA LEU A 415 -9.62 -19.52 -0.82
C LEU A 415 -11.08 -19.88 -0.55
N THR A 416 -11.77 -19.12 0.31
CA THR A 416 -13.20 -19.29 0.58
C THR A 416 -14.05 -19.13 -0.67
N VAL A 417 -13.80 -18.14 -1.52
CA VAL A 417 -14.54 -17.96 -2.78
C VAL A 417 -14.36 -19.17 -3.70
N THR A 418 -13.13 -19.69 -3.79
CA THR A 418 -12.85 -20.91 -4.55
C THR A 418 -13.71 -22.06 -4.04
N TRP A 419 -13.72 -22.31 -2.73
CA TRP A 419 -14.54 -23.36 -2.14
C TRP A 419 -16.06 -23.14 -2.25
N CYS A 420 -16.55 -21.92 -2.05
CA CYS A 420 -17.96 -21.62 -2.26
C CYS A 420 -18.38 -21.91 -3.70
N SER A 421 -17.54 -21.57 -4.69
CA SER A 421 -17.82 -21.91 -6.09
C SER A 421 -17.79 -23.42 -6.34
N THR A 422 -16.84 -24.15 -5.74
CA THR A 422 -16.81 -25.62 -5.75
C THR A 422 -18.07 -26.22 -5.14
N VAL A 423 -18.53 -25.71 -4.00
CA VAL A 423 -19.74 -26.19 -3.32
C VAL A 423 -20.98 -25.93 -4.17
N ILE A 424 -21.12 -24.75 -4.77
CA ILE A 424 -22.24 -24.46 -5.68
C ILE A 424 -22.22 -25.43 -6.88
N ALA A 425 -21.04 -25.65 -7.47
CA ALA A 425 -20.90 -26.54 -8.61
C ALA A 425 -21.19 -28.01 -8.26
N ILE A 426 -20.77 -28.50 -7.08
CA ILE A 426 -21.04 -29.87 -6.65
C ILE A 426 -22.51 -30.07 -6.29
N PHE A 427 -23.20 -29.06 -5.74
CA PHE A 427 -24.65 -29.11 -5.53
C PHE A 427 -25.39 -29.30 -6.85
N ILE A 428 -25.02 -28.51 -7.87
CA ILE A 428 -25.58 -28.65 -9.21
C ILE A 428 -25.32 -30.06 -9.74
N ASN A 429 -24.09 -30.57 -9.63
CA ASN A 429 -23.76 -31.93 -10.05
C ASN A 429 -24.63 -33.01 -9.35
N THR A 430 -24.82 -32.89 -8.03
CA THR A 430 -25.51 -33.90 -7.22
C THR A 430 -27.00 -34.00 -7.59
N PHE A 431 -27.65 -32.87 -7.88
CA PHE A 431 -29.09 -32.85 -8.21
C PHE A 431 -29.37 -32.93 -9.71
N VAL A 432 -28.56 -32.27 -10.56
CA VAL A 432 -28.83 -32.15 -12.00
C VAL A 432 -28.33 -33.35 -12.78
N ASN A 433 -27.18 -33.93 -12.43
CA ASN A 433 -26.57 -35.01 -13.22
C ASN A 433 -27.49 -36.24 -13.34
N PRO A 434 -28.14 -36.74 -12.25
CA PRO A 434 -29.06 -37.87 -12.37
C PRO A 434 -30.25 -37.58 -13.30
N ILE A 435 -30.85 -36.39 -13.19
CA ILE A 435 -32.00 -35.96 -14.00
C ILE A 435 -31.60 -35.85 -15.48
N ALA A 436 -30.44 -35.27 -15.76
CA ALA A 436 -29.93 -35.12 -17.12
C ALA A 436 -29.56 -36.48 -17.75
N LEU A 437 -28.93 -37.38 -17.00
CA LEU A 437 -28.61 -38.73 -17.48
C LEU A 437 -29.86 -39.57 -17.76
N GLU A 438 -30.93 -39.38 -17.00
CA GLU A 438 -32.21 -40.02 -17.27
C GLU A 438 -32.87 -39.48 -18.54
N ALA A 439 -32.81 -38.16 -18.78
CA ALA A 439 -33.48 -37.53 -19.92
C ALA A 439 -32.75 -37.66 -21.27
N ILE A 440 -31.42 -37.51 -21.27
CA ILE A 440 -30.61 -37.44 -22.51
C ILE A 440 -29.47 -38.47 -22.58
N HIS A 441 -29.34 -39.33 -21.57
CA HIS A 441 -28.40 -40.46 -21.53
C HIS A 441 -26.95 -40.06 -21.86
N TRP A 442 -26.27 -40.86 -22.71
CA TRP A 442 -24.86 -40.66 -23.07
C TRP A 442 -24.57 -39.30 -23.74
N LYS A 443 -25.58 -38.65 -24.34
CA LYS A 443 -25.40 -37.32 -24.97
C LYS A 443 -25.05 -36.25 -23.94
N TYR A 444 -25.38 -36.45 -22.66
CA TYR A 444 -25.01 -35.52 -21.60
C TYR A 444 -23.49 -35.40 -21.42
N TYR A 445 -22.73 -36.44 -21.77
CA TYR A 445 -21.26 -36.42 -21.68
C TYR A 445 -20.63 -35.34 -22.60
N ILE A 446 -21.32 -34.95 -23.69
CA ILE A 446 -20.88 -33.88 -24.59
C ILE A 446 -20.79 -32.54 -23.85
N VAL A 447 -21.65 -32.29 -22.86
CA VAL A 447 -21.60 -31.05 -22.06
C VAL A 447 -20.26 -30.94 -21.35
N PHE A 448 -19.76 -32.03 -20.78
CA PHE A 448 -18.46 -32.04 -20.09
C PHE A 448 -17.28 -31.91 -21.06
N ILE A 449 -17.38 -32.43 -22.29
CA ILE A 449 -16.36 -32.19 -23.33
C ILE A 449 -16.26 -30.68 -23.61
N VAL A 450 -17.39 -29.99 -23.76
CA VAL A 450 -17.42 -28.53 -23.94
C VAL A 450 -16.83 -27.82 -22.73
N MET A 451 -17.18 -28.24 -21.51
CA MET A 451 -16.60 -27.66 -20.28
C MET A 451 -15.10 -27.87 -20.17
N LEU A 452 -14.57 -29.03 -20.56
CA LEU A 452 -13.14 -29.33 -20.59
C LEU A 452 -12.38 -28.52 -21.66
N ALA A 453 -13.01 -28.29 -22.82
CA ALA A 453 -12.46 -27.39 -23.83
C ALA A 453 -12.42 -25.93 -23.34
N LEU A 454 -13.47 -25.48 -22.65
CA LEU A 454 -13.50 -24.15 -22.02
C LEU A 454 -12.45 -24.03 -20.91
N LEU A 455 -12.24 -25.08 -20.11
CA LEU A 455 -11.15 -25.14 -19.12
C LEU A 455 -9.80 -24.94 -19.81
N TRP A 456 -9.53 -25.68 -20.88
CA TRP A 456 -8.27 -25.56 -21.63
C TRP A 456 -8.05 -24.13 -22.14
N ILE A 457 -9.06 -23.54 -22.78
CA ILE A 457 -9.01 -22.16 -23.29
C ILE A 457 -8.78 -21.16 -22.16
N THR A 458 -9.53 -21.30 -21.05
CA THR A 458 -9.44 -20.37 -19.92
C THR A 458 -8.07 -20.44 -19.25
N VAL A 459 -7.52 -21.65 -19.06
CA VAL A 459 -6.15 -21.81 -18.54
C VAL A 459 -5.13 -21.20 -19.51
N PHE A 460 -5.30 -21.41 -20.81
CA PHE A 460 -4.37 -20.87 -21.80
C PHE A 460 -4.29 -19.35 -21.76
N PHE A 461 -5.42 -18.64 -21.64
CA PHE A 461 -5.44 -17.17 -21.66
C PHE A 461 -5.33 -16.50 -20.29
N ALA A 462 -5.90 -17.09 -19.24
CA ALA A 462 -6.09 -16.39 -17.97
C ALA A 462 -5.20 -16.89 -16.82
N TYR A 463 -4.58 -18.07 -16.89
CA TYR A 463 -3.78 -18.60 -15.78
C TYR A 463 -2.29 -18.28 -15.99
N PRO A 464 -1.70 -17.33 -15.22
CA PRO A 464 -0.28 -17.03 -15.29
C PRO A 464 0.59 -18.14 -14.66
N GLU A 465 1.87 -18.14 -14.99
CA GLU A 465 2.83 -19.03 -14.33
C GLU A 465 3.27 -18.44 -12.99
N THR A 466 3.15 -19.22 -11.91
CA THR A 466 3.50 -18.79 -10.54
C THR A 466 4.86 -19.32 -10.07
N ARG A 467 5.50 -20.21 -10.84
CA ARG A 467 6.81 -20.77 -10.50
C ARG A 467 7.87 -19.68 -10.30
N GLY A 468 8.69 -19.85 -9.27
CA GLY A 468 9.91 -19.08 -9.08
C GLY A 468 9.72 -17.70 -8.45
N HIS A 469 8.57 -17.44 -7.82
CA HIS A 469 8.27 -16.16 -7.17
C HIS A 469 7.87 -16.36 -5.69
N THR A 470 8.22 -15.39 -4.83
CA THR A 470 7.77 -15.38 -3.43
C THR A 470 6.27 -15.04 -3.34
N LEU A 471 5.62 -15.29 -2.19
CA LEU A 471 4.17 -15.00 -2.05
C LEU A 471 3.91 -13.51 -2.15
N GLU A 472 4.88 -12.72 -1.72
CA GLU A 472 4.88 -11.27 -1.67
C GLU A 472 5.09 -10.70 -3.08
N GLN A 473 5.95 -11.32 -3.90
CA GLN A 473 6.15 -10.94 -5.31
C GLN A 473 5.02 -11.35 -6.27
N MET A 474 4.10 -12.23 -5.84
CA MET A 474 2.94 -12.63 -6.65
C MET A 474 2.10 -11.44 -7.12
N ALA A 475 2.07 -10.34 -6.35
CA ALA A 475 1.30 -9.18 -6.76
C ALA A 475 1.83 -8.49 -8.02
N VAL A 476 3.13 -8.59 -8.28
CA VAL A 476 3.77 -8.01 -9.48
C VAL A 476 3.25 -8.67 -10.76
N ILE A 477 2.90 -9.96 -10.73
CA ILE A 477 2.39 -10.68 -11.90
C ILE A 477 1.03 -10.17 -12.34
N PHE A 478 0.17 -9.79 -11.39
CA PHE A 478 -1.21 -9.40 -11.65
C PHE A 478 -1.41 -7.89 -11.74
N ASP A 479 -0.67 -7.12 -10.93
CA ASP A 479 -0.82 -5.66 -10.81
C ASP A 479 0.31 -4.88 -11.53
N GLY A 480 1.34 -5.55 -12.06
CA GLY A 480 2.42 -4.92 -12.82
C GLY A 480 3.29 -3.97 -11.97
N ASP A 481 3.75 -2.87 -12.56
CA ASP A 481 4.56 -1.85 -11.89
C ASP A 481 3.77 -1.05 -10.82
N ASP A 482 2.43 -1.15 -10.84
CA ASP A 482 1.53 -0.55 -9.84
C ASP A 482 1.35 -1.42 -8.58
N ALA A 483 2.04 -2.57 -8.50
CA ALA A 483 1.97 -3.46 -7.35
C ALA A 483 2.54 -2.81 -6.08
N ALA A 484 1.81 -2.90 -4.97
CA ALA A 484 2.23 -2.41 -3.65
C ALA A 484 3.28 -3.33 -2.98
N VAL A 485 4.39 -3.62 -3.68
CA VAL A 485 5.47 -4.49 -3.21
C VAL A 485 6.82 -3.82 -3.45
N PRO A 486 7.75 -3.81 -2.48
CA PRO A 486 9.09 -3.30 -2.71
C PRO A 486 9.84 -4.15 -3.74
N PRO A 487 10.67 -3.57 -4.62
CA PRO A 487 11.49 -4.33 -5.56
C PRO A 487 12.39 -5.34 -4.83
N ALA A 488 12.51 -6.57 -5.35
CA ALA A 488 13.33 -7.63 -4.75
C ALA A 488 14.79 -7.21 -4.47
N ALA A 489 15.35 -6.36 -5.33
CA ALA A 489 16.68 -5.77 -5.15
C ALA A 489 16.76 -4.88 -3.89
N ALA A 490 15.74 -4.05 -3.64
CA ALA A 490 15.68 -3.18 -2.47
C ALA A 490 15.51 -3.98 -1.16
N VAL A 491 14.84 -5.14 -1.21
CA VAL A 491 14.72 -6.05 -0.06
C VAL A 491 16.05 -6.76 0.22
N SER A 492 16.75 -7.21 -0.83
CA SER A 492 18.09 -7.83 -0.71
C SER A 492 19.11 -6.85 -0.12
N GLU A 493 19.16 -5.62 -0.64
CA GLU A 493 20.06 -4.56 -0.19
C GLU A 493 19.81 -4.18 1.28
N LYS A 494 18.53 -4.06 1.68
CA LYS A 494 18.14 -3.79 3.07
C LYS A 494 18.45 -4.96 4.01
N THR A 495 18.40 -6.19 3.50
CA THR A 495 18.77 -7.40 4.25
C THR A 495 20.28 -7.46 4.47
N GLU A 496 21.07 -7.23 3.42
CA GLU A 496 22.54 -7.19 3.50
C GLU A 496 23.00 -6.14 4.53
N ALA A 497 22.41 -4.94 4.50
CA ALA A 497 22.68 -3.91 5.51
C ALA A 497 22.38 -4.37 6.95
N LEU A 498 21.25 -5.05 7.19
CA LEU A 498 20.88 -5.55 8.52
C LEU A 498 21.78 -6.70 9.00
N VAL A 499 22.17 -7.62 8.12
CA VAL A 499 23.08 -8.74 8.45
C VAL A 499 24.48 -8.23 8.79
N THR A 500 25.00 -7.27 8.00
CA THR A 500 26.32 -6.68 8.27
C THR A 500 26.39 -5.90 9.59
N HIS A 501 25.27 -5.34 10.07
CA HIS A 501 25.23 -4.65 11.36
C HIS A 501 25.05 -5.60 12.57
N GLY A 502 24.37 -6.75 12.40
CA GLY A 502 24.19 -7.74 13.47
C GLY A 502 25.49 -8.45 13.89
N ASP A 503 26.37 -8.76 12.93
CA ASP A 503 27.68 -9.39 13.20
C ASP A 503 28.66 -8.47 13.98
N ASP A 504 28.48 -7.15 13.91
CA ASP A 504 29.28 -6.17 14.65
C ASP A 504 28.76 -5.93 16.09
N GLU A 505 27.48 -6.19 16.37
CA GLU A 505 26.90 -6.14 17.72
C GLU A 505 27.23 -7.41 18.54
N ASP A 506 27.13 -8.60 17.95
CA ASP A 506 27.46 -9.87 18.64
C ASP A 506 28.96 -9.96 19.01
N LYS A 507 29.86 -9.38 18.21
CA LYS A 507 31.28 -9.25 18.55
C LYS A 507 31.54 -8.31 19.73
N ARG A 508 30.75 -7.24 19.87
CA ARG A 508 30.83 -6.30 21.01
C ARG A 508 30.25 -6.92 22.29
N GLN A 509 29.20 -7.73 22.18
CA GLN A 509 28.60 -8.45 23.32
C GLN A 509 29.56 -9.54 23.86
N TYR A 510 30.23 -10.28 22.98
CA TYR A 510 31.21 -11.30 23.36
C TYR A 510 32.49 -10.71 23.98
N GLN A 511 32.88 -9.49 23.58
CA GLN A 511 33.99 -8.74 24.20
C GLN A 511 33.60 -8.15 25.57
N SER A 512 32.36 -7.67 25.74
CA SER A 512 31.81 -7.18 27.01
C SER A 512 31.74 -8.28 28.08
N ASP A 513 31.30 -9.49 27.73
CA ASP A 513 31.18 -10.60 28.68
C ASP A 513 32.55 -11.21 29.10
N ALA A 514 33.59 -11.01 28.28
CA ALA A 514 34.96 -11.40 28.60
C ALA A 514 35.63 -10.43 29.60
N GLU A 515 35.29 -9.15 29.57
CA GLU A 515 35.83 -8.13 30.49
C GLU A 515 35.19 -8.19 31.88
N HIS A 516 33.98 -8.74 32.02
CA HIS A 516 33.27 -8.80 33.30
C HIS A 516 33.73 -9.93 34.26
N ARG A 517 34.74 -10.74 33.89
CA ARG A 517 35.25 -11.88 34.69
C ARG A 517 36.57 -11.64 35.44
N LEU A 518 37.16 -10.44 35.43
CA LEU A 518 38.44 -10.16 36.09
C LEU A 518 38.36 -9.04 37.18
N GLY A 519 37.78 -9.40 38.34
CA GLY A 519 38.08 -8.94 39.71
C GLY A 519 37.97 -7.44 40.10
N PRO A 520 38.15 -7.06 41.40
CA PRO A 520 37.78 -7.76 42.63
C PRO A 520 37.00 -6.89 43.67
N GLN A 521 36.22 -7.60 44.50
CA GLN A 521 35.93 -7.40 45.94
C GLN A 521 35.49 -6.04 46.56
N SER A 522 34.32 -6.13 47.21
CA SER A 522 33.94 -5.60 48.54
C SER A 522 33.60 -4.12 48.72
N GLN A 523 32.32 -3.82 49.02
CA GLN A 523 31.87 -3.26 50.31
C GLN A 523 30.33 -3.16 50.37
N ALA A 524 29.79 -3.40 51.57
CA ALA A 524 28.37 -3.52 51.92
C ALA A 524 27.65 -2.16 52.08
N PRO A 525 26.30 -2.13 52.16
CA PRO A 525 25.51 -0.91 51.95
C PRO A 525 25.08 -0.21 53.26
N GLY A 526 24.81 1.10 53.16
CA GLY A 526 24.14 1.90 54.20
C GLY A 526 23.17 2.92 53.57
N PRO A 527 22.05 3.28 54.23
CA PRO A 527 20.84 3.76 53.57
C PRO A 527 20.57 5.26 53.75
N SER A 528 19.50 5.71 53.07
CA SER A 528 18.68 6.92 53.28
C SER A 528 19.02 8.19 52.49
N GLY A 529 17.99 8.82 51.92
CA GLY A 529 18.07 10.18 51.36
C GLY A 529 17.14 10.47 50.18
N MET A 530 15.83 10.50 50.43
CA MET A 530 14.81 10.99 49.50
C MET A 530 14.93 12.51 49.33
N THR A 531 15.22 13.00 48.12
CA THR A 531 14.90 14.38 47.70
C THR A 531 14.53 14.40 46.22
N VAL A 532 13.30 14.83 45.95
CA VAL A 532 12.74 15.06 44.62
C VAL A 532 13.03 16.51 44.26
N ASP A 533 13.82 16.74 43.21
CA ASP A 533 14.02 18.09 42.64
C ASP A 533 13.46 18.11 41.21
N TYR A 534 12.40 18.91 41.03
CA TYR A 534 11.73 19.14 39.75
C TYR A 534 12.51 20.21 38.97
N ARG A 535 13.36 19.79 38.02
CA ARG A 535 13.90 20.68 36.97
C ARG A 535 13.83 20.06 35.59
N HIS A 536 13.01 20.70 34.75
CA HIS A 536 12.98 20.68 33.28
C HIS A 536 13.61 19.48 32.56
N GLN A 537 12.77 18.47 32.28
CA GLN A 537 13.04 17.50 31.22
C GLN A 537 13.09 18.23 29.86
N ARG A 538 14.29 18.44 29.35
CA ARG A 538 14.51 18.56 27.90
C ARG A 538 14.15 17.20 27.29
N PHE A 539 13.23 17.20 26.34
CA PHE A 539 13.03 16.07 25.43
C PHE A 539 14.36 15.77 24.72
N GLN A 540 15.09 14.76 25.18
CA GLN A 540 16.07 14.08 24.35
C GLN A 540 15.28 13.20 23.39
N VAL A 541 15.16 13.67 22.15
CA VAL A 541 14.78 12.83 21.02
C VAL A 541 15.82 11.71 20.95
N ALA A 542 15.37 10.47 20.99
CA ALA A 542 16.23 9.30 20.89
C ALA A 542 16.88 9.27 19.49
N ASP A 543 18.17 9.61 19.41
CA ASP A 543 18.98 9.34 18.22
C ASP A 543 19.08 7.82 18.02
N SER A 544 18.53 7.32 16.91
CA SER A 544 18.76 5.95 16.44
C SER A 544 20.27 5.71 16.22
N PRO A 545 20.84 4.56 16.62
CA PRO A 545 22.26 4.30 16.44
C PRO A 545 22.59 4.15 14.95
N ARG A 546 23.40 5.08 14.42
CA ARG A 546 23.77 5.15 13.00
C ARG A 546 24.91 4.18 12.67
N SER A 547 24.55 3.09 12.01
CA SER A 547 25.40 2.17 11.23
C SER A 547 26.23 2.81 10.11
N MET A 548 27.14 3.78 10.33
CA MET A 548 27.81 4.49 9.21
C MET A 548 29.27 4.03 9.03
N SER A 549 29.72 3.78 7.80
CA SER A 549 31.14 3.55 7.48
C SER A 549 31.73 4.74 6.71
N ILE A 550 33.00 5.08 6.95
CA ILE A 550 33.72 6.20 6.32
C ILE A 550 35.12 5.74 5.90
N ARG A 551 35.55 6.11 4.69
CA ARG A 551 36.92 5.86 4.21
C ARG A 551 37.76 7.11 4.30
N LEU A 552 38.95 6.97 4.87
CA LEU A 552 39.90 8.06 5.08
C LEU A 552 41.25 7.73 4.46
N ILE A 553 41.94 8.75 3.96
CA ILE A 553 43.30 8.68 3.45
C ILE A 553 44.25 8.87 4.63
N GLU A 554 45.15 7.93 4.85
CA GLU A 554 46.26 8.09 5.80
C GLU A 554 47.29 9.06 5.22
N THR A 555 47.57 10.14 5.94
CA THR A 555 48.37 11.28 5.43
C THR A 555 49.84 10.97 5.20
N GLU A 556 50.38 9.91 5.81
CA GLU A 556 51.78 9.50 5.65
C GLU A 556 51.99 8.55 4.48
N THR A 557 51.09 7.59 4.31
CA THR A 557 51.19 6.49 3.34
C THR A 557 50.38 6.75 2.07
N LEU A 558 49.44 7.71 2.12
CA LEU A 558 48.44 7.98 1.08
C LEU A 558 47.55 6.76 0.76
N GLN A 559 47.38 5.84 1.71
CA GLN A 559 46.50 4.68 1.56
C GLN A 559 45.11 4.93 2.14
N LEU A 560 44.10 4.31 1.53
CA LEU A 560 42.71 4.36 2.01
C LEU A 560 42.50 3.35 3.14
N ARG A 561 41.90 3.80 4.24
CA ARG A 561 41.47 2.96 5.36
C ARG A 561 39.99 3.16 5.64
N LEU A 562 39.26 2.07 5.86
CA LEU A 562 37.84 2.08 6.20
C LEU A 562 37.67 2.09 7.72
N PHE A 563 36.76 2.93 8.21
CA PHE A 563 36.40 3.04 9.62
C PHE A 563 34.88 3.01 9.76
N THR A 564 34.37 2.39 10.82
CA THR A 564 32.99 2.61 11.27
C THR A 564 32.90 3.94 12.02
N ALA A 565 31.83 4.72 11.83
CA ALA A 565 31.70 6.11 12.27
C ALA A 565 31.89 6.32 13.77
N ASN A 566 31.48 5.37 14.62
CA ASN A 566 31.71 5.43 16.07
C ASN A 566 33.19 5.25 16.46
N LEU A 567 34.03 4.77 15.54
CA LEU A 567 35.46 4.51 15.71
C LEU A 567 36.33 5.37 14.77
N ALA A 568 35.74 6.36 14.09
CA ALA A 568 36.49 7.21 13.16
C ALA A 568 37.49 8.10 13.95
N PRO A 569 38.79 8.05 13.64
CA PRO A 569 39.79 8.91 14.27
C PRO A 569 39.59 10.37 13.83
N ALA A 570 40.24 11.34 14.50
CA ALA A 570 40.19 12.72 14.05
C ALA A 570 40.76 12.87 12.62
N TYR A 571 39.98 13.46 11.71
CA TYR A 571 40.35 13.65 10.30
C TYR A 571 40.16 15.10 9.84
N ALA A 572 40.89 15.46 8.78
CA ALA A 572 40.69 16.68 8.00
C ALA A 572 39.77 16.37 6.81
N ILE A 573 39.04 17.36 6.32
CA ILE A 573 38.15 17.19 5.17
C ILE A 573 38.41 18.27 4.11
N LEU A 574 38.42 17.90 2.83
CA LEU A 574 38.57 18.84 1.72
C LEU A 574 37.21 19.33 1.23
N SER A 575 37.14 20.62 0.93
CA SER A 575 36.06 21.27 0.19
C SER A 575 36.67 21.98 -1.01
N HIS A 576 36.26 21.62 -2.23
CA HIS A 576 36.82 22.17 -3.46
C HIS A 576 35.80 22.17 -4.60
N THR A 577 36.14 22.87 -5.68
CA THR A 577 35.37 22.76 -6.93
C THR A 577 36.03 21.76 -7.88
N TRP A 578 35.19 20.92 -8.50
CA TRP A 578 35.65 19.91 -9.45
C TRP A 578 35.99 20.54 -10.80
N VAL A 579 37.05 20.02 -11.41
CA VAL A 579 37.46 20.29 -12.78
C VAL A 579 37.25 19.03 -13.61
N ASP A 580 36.53 19.16 -14.74
CA ASP A 580 36.16 18.01 -15.57
C ASP A 580 37.41 17.25 -16.07
N ASN A 581 37.38 15.92 -15.99
CA ASN A 581 38.46 14.99 -16.36
C ASN A 581 39.79 15.13 -15.59
N GLU A 582 39.86 16.01 -14.60
CA GLU A 582 41.06 16.32 -13.83
C GLU A 582 41.00 15.84 -12.37
N GLU A 583 39.85 15.37 -11.91
CA GLU A 583 39.70 14.73 -10.59
C GLU A 583 40.13 13.25 -10.64
N VAL A 584 40.60 12.73 -9.51
CA VAL A 584 41.00 11.32 -9.35
C VAL A 584 39.85 10.54 -8.72
N SER A 585 39.38 9.48 -9.40
CA SER A 585 38.33 8.60 -8.86
C SER A 585 38.88 7.64 -7.79
N PHE A 586 37.99 6.98 -7.04
CA PHE A 586 38.36 5.92 -6.10
C PHE A 586 39.20 4.82 -6.78
N GLN A 587 38.80 4.35 -7.96
CA GLN A 587 39.53 3.31 -8.70
C GLN A 587 40.92 3.78 -9.13
N GLU A 588 41.01 4.99 -9.67
CA GLU A 588 42.29 5.57 -10.09
C GLU A 588 43.23 5.79 -8.91
N PHE A 589 42.69 6.18 -7.75
CA PHE A 589 43.49 6.40 -6.54
C PHE A 589 44.07 5.07 -6.00
N THR A 590 43.27 4.01 -5.96
CA THR A 590 43.74 2.66 -5.58
C THR A 590 44.81 2.14 -6.55
N GLN A 591 44.65 2.37 -7.86
CA GLN A 591 45.65 1.99 -8.87
C GLN A 591 46.97 2.74 -8.75
N ILE A 592 46.94 4.02 -8.33
CA ILE A 592 48.17 4.79 -8.05
C ILE A 592 48.94 4.16 -6.88
N SER A 593 48.25 3.64 -5.86
CA SER A 593 48.89 2.97 -4.73
C SER A 593 49.60 1.68 -5.14
N GLU A 594 49.10 0.97 -6.15
CA GLU A 594 49.71 -0.26 -6.69
C GLU A 594 50.81 0.03 -7.73
N THR A 595 50.62 1.07 -8.55
CA THR A 595 51.52 1.47 -9.64
C THR A 595 51.81 2.97 -9.57
N PRO A 596 52.93 3.40 -8.96
CA PRO A 596 53.24 4.81 -8.74
C PRO A 596 53.32 5.67 -10.02
N ASP A 597 53.65 5.06 -11.17
CA ASP A 597 53.73 5.73 -12.48
C ASP A 597 52.38 5.82 -13.22
N HIS A 598 51.27 5.50 -12.57
CA HIS A 598 49.93 5.55 -13.17
C HIS A 598 49.58 6.96 -13.69
N LYS A 599 48.97 7.05 -14.89
CA LYS A 599 48.67 8.35 -15.55
C LYS A 599 47.86 9.31 -14.68
N ALA A 600 47.01 8.78 -13.80
CA ALA A 600 46.17 9.59 -12.92
C ALA A 600 46.96 10.38 -11.85
N SER A 601 48.22 10.01 -11.55
CA SER A 601 49.07 10.77 -10.62
C SER A 601 49.47 12.15 -11.16
N ARG A 602 49.33 12.38 -12.48
CA ARG A 602 49.62 13.65 -13.14
C ARG A 602 48.44 14.62 -13.13
N LYS A 603 47.23 14.14 -12.81
CA LYS A 603 46.00 14.94 -12.76
C LYS A 603 46.10 16.02 -11.67
N SER A 604 45.51 17.18 -11.92
CA SER A 604 45.49 18.27 -10.93
C SER A 604 44.72 17.90 -9.66
N GLY A 605 43.71 17.05 -9.73
CA GLY A 605 43.02 16.48 -8.56
C GLY A 605 43.95 15.70 -7.63
N TYR A 606 44.93 14.96 -8.17
CA TYR A 606 45.94 14.27 -7.35
C TYR A 606 46.79 15.26 -6.55
N LYS A 607 47.16 16.39 -7.16
CA LYS A 607 47.90 17.47 -6.48
C LYS A 607 47.08 18.06 -5.32
N LYS A 608 45.76 18.21 -5.47
CA LYS A 608 44.86 18.65 -4.38
C LYS A 608 44.86 17.64 -3.23
N ILE A 609 44.80 16.33 -3.54
CA ILE A 609 44.84 15.26 -2.53
C ILE A 609 46.14 15.32 -1.72
N VAL A 610 47.28 15.36 -2.41
CA VAL A 610 48.61 15.41 -1.76
C VAL A 610 48.77 16.67 -0.91
N ALA A 611 48.34 17.83 -1.42
CA ALA A 611 48.39 19.09 -0.67
C ALA A 611 47.50 19.05 0.58
N THR A 612 46.30 18.48 0.47
CA THR A 612 45.38 18.27 1.61
C THR A 612 46.02 17.40 2.69
N CYS A 613 46.64 16.27 2.31
CA CYS A 613 47.32 15.39 3.25
C CYS A 613 48.54 16.05 3.90
N ARG A 614 49.29 16.87 3.13
CA ARG A 614 50.42 17.66 3.66
C ARG A 614 49.96 18.65 4.72
N GLU A 615 48.89 19.41 4.44
CA GLU A 615 48.31 20.37 5.39
C GLU A 615 47.69 19.67 6.61
N ALA A 616 47.00 18.53 6.42
CA ALA A 616 46.50 17.72 7.53
C ALA A 616 47.64 17.24 8.45
N LYS A 617 48.74 16.73 7.88
CA LYS A 617 49.92 16.31 8.63
C LYS A 617 50.58 17.47 9.37
N ALA A 618 50.73 18.63 8.74
CA ALA A 618 51.28 19.83 9.38
C ALA A 618 50.45 20.29 10.60
N ASN A 619 49.14 20.01 10.59
CA ASN A 619 48.23 20.31 11.69
C ASN A 619 48.05 19.15 12.69
N GLY A 620 48.90 18.11 12.62
CA GLY A 620 48.86 16.96 13.53
C GLY A 620 47.62 16.08 13.36
N ILE A 621 47.15 15.92 12.13
CA ILE A 621 45.98 15.10 11.78
C ILE A 621 46.44 13.96 10.88
N ALA A 622 46.26 12.72 11.34
CA ALA A 622 46.78 11.54 10.65
C ALA A 622 45.95 11.15 9.41
N TYR A 623 44.68 11.59 9.32
CA TYR A 623 43.73 11.16 8.31
C TYR A 623 43.07 12.34 7.59
N ALA A 624 42.75 12.16 6.30
CA ALA A 624 42.03 13.13 5.47
C ALA A 624 40.88 12.46 4.70
N TRP A 625 39.79 13.19 4.46
CA TRP A 625 38.67 12.75 3.63
C TRP A 625 38.51 13.66 2.42
N ILE A 626 38.27 13.07 1.25
CA ILE A 626 38.08 13.77 -0.02
C ILE A 626 37.00 13.04 -0.84
N ASP A 627 35.95 13.75 -1.22
CA ASP A 627 34.74 13.24 -1.89
C ASP A 627 35.00 12.54 -3.25
N THR A 628 36.07 12.91 -3.95
CA THR A 628 36.39 12.34 -5.27
C THR A 628 36.94 10.92 -5.19
N CYS A 629 37.72 10.59 -4.15
CA CYS A 629 38.45 9.33 -4.05
C CYS A 629 38.17 8.52 -2.77
N CYS A 630 37.51 9.08 -1.75
CA CYS A 630 37.06 8.32 -0.57
C CYS A 630 35.71 7.63 -0.76
N ILE A 631 34.95 7.98 -1.80
CA ILE A 631 33.64 7.41 -2.11
C ILE A 631 33.72 6.59 -3.41
N ASP A 632 33.19 5.38 -3.40
CA ASP A 632 33.11 4.55 -4.59
C ASP A 632 31.82 4.88 -5.31
N LYS A 633 31.95 5.80 -6.28
CA LYS A 633 30.83 6.27 -7.10
C LYS A 633 30.27 5.18 -8.03
N THR A 634 30.89 4.00 -8.13
CA THR A 634 30.35 2.84 -8.86
C THR A 634 29.36 2.03 -8.04
N SER A 635 29.41 2.14 -6.71
CA SER A 635 28.42 1.56 -5.80
C SER A 635 27.30 2.57 -5.52
N SER A 636 26.10 2.33 -6.03
CA SER A 636 24.94 3.19 -5.76
C SER A 636 24.56 3.21 -4.29
N ALA A 637 24.73 2.09 -3.59
CA ALA A 637 24.50 1.97 -2.15
C ALA A 637 25.46 2.90 -1.38
N GLU A 638 26.76 2.80 -1.64
CA GLU A 638 27.77 3.61 -0.97
C GLU A 638 27.62 5.10 -1.31
N LEU A 639 27.35 5.42 -2.58
CA LEU A 639 27.09 6.80 -2.99
C LEU A 639 25.85 7.38 -2.27
N GLY A 640 24.79 6.59 -2.14
CA GLY A 640 23.57 6.99 -1.42
C GLY A 640 23.82 7.22 0.07
N GLU A 641 24.54 6.31 0.73
CA GLU A 641 24.92 6.43 2.13
C GLU A 641 25.84 7.63 2.38
N ALA A 642 26.82 7.83 1.50
CA ALA A 642 27.78 8.92 1.59
C ALA A 642 27.10 10.28 1.46
N ILE A 643 26.19 10.45 0.49
CA ILE A 643 25.48 11.72 0.32
C ILE A 643 24.59 12.04 1.53
N ASN A 644 23.84 11.07 2.05
CA ASN A 644 23.00 11.28 3.24
C ASN A 644 23.86 11.53 4.51
N SER A 645 25.11 11.06 4.54
CA SER A 645 26.04 11.24 5.66
C SER A 645 26.94 12.47 5.56
N MET A 646 27.06 13.07 4.38
CA MET A 646 28.10 14.05 4.04
C MET A 646 28.08 15.26 4.97
N PHE A 647 26.90 15.80 5.30
CA PHE A 647 26.79 16.91 6.24
C PHE A 647 27.36 16.57 7.62
N GLY A 648 27.09 15.37 8.11
CA GLY A 648 27.66 14.86 9.36
C GLY A 648 29.18 14.75 9.30
N TRP A 649 29.72 14.23 8.18
CA TRP A 649 31.16 14.14 7.99
C TRP A 649 31.85 15.51 7.98
N TYR A 650 31.26 16.51 7.33
CA TYR A 650 31.78 17.89 7.39
C TYR A 650 31.68 18.50 8.80
N ARG A 651 30.60 18.23 9.53
CA ARG A 651 30.39 18.72 10.91
C ARG A 651 31.36 18.11 11.92
N ASP A 652 31.64 16.82 11.76
CA ASP A 652 32.41 16.03 12.73
C ASP A 652 33.93 16.04 12.40
N ALA A 653 34.32 16.51 11.22
CA ALA A 653 35.72 16.77 10.86
C ALA A 653 36.40 17.77 11.82
N LYS A 654 37.67 17.52 12.13
CA LYS A 654 38.46 18.41 13.00
C LYS A 654 38.77 19.75 12.33
N VAL A 655 38.97 19.73 11.02
CA VAL A 655 39.18 20.92 10.20
C VAL A 655 38.71 20.66 8.77
N CYS A 656 38.03 21.63 8.18
CA CYS A 656 37.72 21.66 6.75
C CYS A 656 38.65 22.65 6.04
N TYR A 657 39.29 22.20 4.97
CA TYR A 657 40.11 23.02 4.09
C TYR A 657 39.29 23.36 2.84
N ALA A 658 38.94 24.63 2.67
CA ALA A 658 38.28 25.13 1.46
C ALA A 658 39.34 25.64 0.49
N PHE A 659 39.58 24.89 -0.58
CA PHE A 659 40.52 25.25 -1.65
C PHE A 659 39.80 26.01 -2.76
N LEU A 660 40.16 27.28 -2.93
CA LEU A 660 39.60 28.20 -3.91
C LEU A 660 40.58 28.37 -5.07
N SER A 661 40.41 27.53 -6.10
CA SER A 661 41.30 27.48 -7.27
C SER A 661 41.34 28.76 -8.10
N ASP A 662 40.35 29.63 -7.93
CA ASP A 662 40.14 30.89 -8.63
C ASP A 662 40.32 32.10 -7.70
N TRP A 663 40.88 31.92 -6.49
CA TRP A 663 41.32 33.02 -5.63
C TRP A 663 42.80 33.33 -5.93
N PRO A 664 43.12 34.53 -6.48
CA PRO A 664 44.49 34.92 -6.77
C PRO A 664 45.39 34.97 -5.52
N ALA A 665 46.67 34.67 -5.70
CA ALA A 665 47.68 34.82 -4.65
C ALA A 665 47.86 36.28 -4.20
N ALA A 666 48.25 36.49 -2.94
CA ALA A 666 48.45 37.83 -2.36
C ALA A 666 49.47 38.64 -3.19
N GLY A 667 49.02 39.74 -3.82
CA GLY A 667 49.88 40.70 -4.53
C GLY A 667 49.63 40.89 -6.03
N ASP A 668 48.79 40.07 -6.67
CA ASP A 668 48.61 40.10 -8.14
C ASP A 668 47.56 41.11 -8.65
N ARG A 669 46.58 41.53 -7.81
CA ARG A 669 45.58 42.55 -8.14
C ARG A 669 45.26 43.39 -6.90
N GLY A 670 45.26 44.72 -7.00
CA GLY A 670 44.90 45.64 -5.91
C GLY A 670 43.39 45.65 -5.57
N GLU A 671 42.71 44.53 -5.74
CA GLU A 671 41.27 44.36 -5.49
C GLU A 671 41.00 44.12 -3.99
N SER A 672 39.83 44.56 -3.51
CA SER A 672 39.43 44.31 -2.14
C SER A 672 39.18 42.80 -1.92
N THR A 673 39.51 42.29 -0.73
CA THR A 673 39.33 40.86 -0.39
C THR A 673 37.88 40.39 -0.59
N ASP A 674 36.91 41.29 -0.38
CA ASP A 674 35.48 41.02 -0.55
C ASP A 674 35.08 40.82 -2.02
N ASP A 675 35.65 41.61 -2.92
CA ASP A 675 35.37 41.50 -4.36
C ASP A 675 35.95 40.21 -4.94
N ALA A 676 37.19 39.87 -4.57
CA ALA A 676 37.83 38.62 -4.99
C ALA A 676 37.06 37.37 -4.51
N LEU A 677 36.53 37.39 -3.28
CA LEU A 677 35.71 36.30 -2.74
C LEU A 677 34.38 36.13 -3.48
N LYS A 678 33.76 37.23 -3.91
CA LYS A 678 32.46 37.21 -4.60
C LYS A 678 32.53 36.52 -5.95
N ASP A 679 33.66 36.66 -6.64
CA ASP A 679 33.88 36.09 -7.98
C ASP A 679 34.32 34.62 -7.95
N CYS A 680 34.66 34.08 -6.77
CA CYS A 680 35.04 32.67 -6.60
C CYS A 680 33.84 31.73 -6.86
N ARG A 681 34.01 30.80 -7.80
CA ARG A 681 33.03 29.79 -8.22
C ARG A 681 32.51 28.97 -7.04
N TRP A 682 33.33 28.70 -6.03
CA TRP A 682 32.95 27.89 -4.87
C TRP A 682 31.68 28.38 -4.16
N PHE A 683 31.46 29.70 -4.04
CA PHE A 683 30.24 30.24 -3.41
C PHE A 683 28.98 30.05 -4.25
N THR A 684 29.13 29.75 -5.54
CA THR A 684 28.01 29.53 -6.48
C THR A 684 27.66 28.06 -6.66
N ARG A 685 28.44 27.11 -6.10
CA ARG A 685 28.20 25.66 -6.25
C ARG A 685 27.26 25.12 -5.16
N GLY A 686 26.35 24.22 -5.53
CA GLY A 686 25.36 23.63 -4.60
C GLY A 686 25.98 22.94 -3.38
N TRP A 687 26.81 21.92 -3.61
CA TRP A 687 27.47 21.11 -2.56
C TRP A 687 28.27 21.94 -1.55
N CYS A 688 28.97 22.98 -2.02
CA CYS A 688 29.74 23.88 -1.17
C CYS A 688 28.90 24.65 -0.13
N LEU A 689 27.56 24.62 -0.20
CA LEU A 689 26.70 25.22 0.82
C LEU A 689 26.76 24.46 2.14
N GLN A 690 26.62 23.14 2.12
CA GLN A 690 26.74 22.34 3.34
C GLN A 690 28.18 22.32 3.85
N GLU A 691 29.16 22.34 2.94
CA GLU A 691 30.60 22.40 3.26
C GLU A 691 30.98 23.73 3.91
N LEU A 692 30.25 24.81 3.58
CA LEU A 692 30.38 26.11 4.24
C LEU A 692 29.79 26.12 5.64
N ILE A 693 28.64 25.48 5.84
CA ILE A 693 27.83 25.59 7.06
C ILE A 693 28.25 24.57 8.11
N ALA A 694 28.35 23.29 7.74
CA ALA A 694 28.50 22.17 8.67
C ALA A 694 29.80 22.22 9.51
N PRO A 695 30.99 22.54 8.98
CA PRO A 695 32.23 22.46 9.75
C PRO A 695 32.29 23.43 10.93
N LYS A 696 32.88 22.96 12.04
CA LYS A 696 33.22 23.79 13.19
C LYS A 696 34.39 24.73 12.90
N VAL A 697 35.39 24.22 12.17
CA VAL A 697 36.58 24.98 11.77
C VAL A 697 36.74 24.88 10.25
N LEU A 698 36.61 26.02 9.56
CA LEU A 698 36.79 26.13 8.11
C LEU A 698 37.92 27.12 7.81
N ARG A 699 38.91 26.67 7.04
CA ARG A 699 40.08 27.46 6.62
C ARG A 699 40.08 27.63 5.11
N PHE A 700 40.27 28.85 4.63
CA PHE A 700 40.34 29.14 3.20
C PHE A 700 41.77 29.18 2.70
N TYR A 701 41.99 28.57 1.54
CA TYR A 701 43.26 28.51 0.82
C TYR A 701 43.07 29.03 -0.61
N ASP A 702 44.05 29.80 -1.09
CA ASP A 702 44.08 30.33 -2.47
C ASP A 702 44.58 29.31 -3.50
N GLU A 703 44.66 29.70 -4.77
CA GLU A 703 45.09 28.82 -5.88
C GLU A 703 46.49 28.19 -5.67
N LYS A 704 47.35 28.81 -4.85
CA LYS A 704 48.72 28.36 -4.54
C LYS A 704 48.81 27.65 -3.18
N TRP A 705 47.68 27.31 -2.55
CA TRP A 705 47.60 26.72 -1.21
C TRP A 705 48.16 27.64 -0.10
N ASN A 706 48.09 28.96 -0.26
CA ASN A 706 48.37 29.86 0.86
C ASN A 706 47.12 30.02 1.74
N PHE A 707 47.30 29.92 3.05
CA PHE A 707 46.24 30.16 4.02
C PHE A 707 45.81 31.64 4.00
N ARG A 708 44.51 31.91 3.82
CA ARG A 708 43.94 33.25 3.70
C ARG A 708 43.20 33.72 4.95
N GLY A 709 42.65 32.80 5.73
CA GLY A 709 41.89 33.09 6.93
C GLY A 709 40.82 32.05 7.24
N HIS A 710 40.15 32.23 8.36
CA HIS A 710 39.04 31.41 8.82
C HIS A 710 37.68 31.95 8.35
N ARG A 711 36.64 31.11 8.39
CA ARG A 711 35.24 31.53 8.18
C ARG A 711 34.80 32.66 9.12
N SER A 712 35.34 32.73 10.34
CA SER A 712 35.09 33.83 11.29
C SER A 712 35.54 35.18 10.75
N ASP A 713 36.67 35.21 10.06
CA ASP A 713 37.34 36.44 9.63
C ASP A 713 36.58 37.10 8.48
N PHE A 714 35.94 36.28 7.64
CA PHE A 714 35.15 36.71 6.49
C PHE A 714 33.64 36.61 6.69
N ARG A 715 33.15 36.41 7.93
CA ARG A 715 31.73 36.13 8.21
C ARG A 715 30.77 37.14 7.57
N GLY A 716 31.09 38.43 7.67
CA GLY A 716 30.27 39.51 7.08
C GLY A 716 30.21 39.46 5.56
N ALA A 717 31.36 39.26 4.90
CA ALA A 717 31.45 39.13 3.45
C ALA A 717 30.73 37.87 2.95
N ILE A 718 30.97 36.72 3.59
CA ILE A 718 30.33 35.44 3.26
C ILE A 718 28.81 35.54 3.40
N SER A 719 28.31 36.15 4.48
CA SER A 719 26.87 36.35 4.69
C SER A 719 26.24 37.21 3.58
N ARG A 720 26.92 38.28 3.13
CA ARG A 720 26.46 39.10 2.00
C ARG A 720 26.43 38.34 0.67
N ILE A 721 27.47 37.55 0.39
CA ILE A 721 27.61 36.79 -0.86
C ILE A 721 26.58 35.64 -0.91
N THR A 722 26.53 34.84 0.15
CA THR A 722 25.77 33.58 0.18
C THR A 722 24.35 33.71 0.72
N ARG A 723 24.03 34.84 1.37
CA ARG A 723 22.77 35.10 2.11
C ARG A 723 22.55 34.19 3.32
N VAL A 724 23.53 33.38 3.70
CA VAL A 724 23.49 32.60 4.94
C VAL A 724 23.59 33.56 6.12
N ASP A 725 22.76 33.35 7.13
CA ASP A 725 22.76 34.18 8.32
C ASP A 725 24.12 34.13 9.04
N ALA A 726 24.61 35.30 9.46
CA ALA A 726 25.92 35.43 10.08
C ALA A 726 26.06 34.64 11.41
N ASP A 727 24.95 34.43 12.13
CA ASP A 727 24.92 33.60 13.34
C ASP A 727 25.04 32.10 13.01
N VAL A 728 24.39 31.62 11.95
CA VAL A 728 24.53 30.23 11.45
C VAL A 728 25.95 29.95 10.94
N LEU A 729 26.60 30.93 10.31
CA LEU A 729 28.03 30.85 9.96
C LEU A 729 28.95 30.80 11.21
N GLY A 730 28.44 31.13 12.38
CA GLY A 730 29.15 30.95 13.65
C GLY A 730 28.86 29.63 14.32
N ASP A 731 27.61 29.20 14.26
CA ASP A 731 27.12 28.01 14.95
C ASP A 731 26.06 27.31 14.10
N CYS A 732 26.43 26.15 13.54
CA CYS A 732 25.52 25.36 12.72
C CYS A 732 24.38 24.73 13.54
N THR A 733 24.45 24.69 14.88
CA THR A 733 23.35 24.18 15.73
C THR A 733 22.12 25.09 15.69
N LEU A 734 22.28 26.33 15.23
CA LEU A 734 21.18 27.28 15.05
C LEU A 734 20.34 27.01 13.78
N LEU A 735 20.69 26.00 12.96
CA LEU A 735 19.98 25.70 11.72
C LEU A 735 18.48 25.46 11.93
N ASP A 736 18.10 24.72 12.96
CA ASP A 736 16.70 24.39 13.25
C ASP A 736 15.90 25.58 13.78
N SER A 737 16.58 26.64 14.24
CA SER A 737 15.92 27.88 14.65
C SER A 737 15.50 28.74 13.45
N LYS A 738 16.02 28.46 12.24
CA LYS A 738 15.74 29.25 11.04
C LYS A 738 14.57 28.65 10.26
N PRO A 739 13.63 29.48 9.76
CA PRO A 739 12.52 28.99 8.95
C PRO A 739 13.01 28.25 7.69
N VAL A 740 12.30 27.19 7.30
CA VAL A 740 12.54 26.38 6.09
C VAL A 740 12.75 27.26 4.84
N ALA A 741 11.89 28.24 4.59
CA ALA A 741 12.04 29.13 3.42
C ALA A 741 13.32 29.97 3.46
N ARG A 742 13.76 30.39 4.66
CA ARG A 742 15.01 31.14 4.81
C ARG A 742 16.21 30.25 4.46
N ARG A 743 16.21 29.00 4.93
CA ARG A 743 17.24 28.01 4.59
C ARG A 743 17.24 27.69 3.09
N MET A 744 16.05 27.54 2.47
CA MET A 744 15.91 27.34 1.02
C MET A 744 16.52 28.49 0.22
N SER A 745 16.36 29.73 0.71
CA SER A 745 16.90 30.93 0.03
C SER A 745 18.43 30.91 -0.13
N TRP A 746 19.16 30.18 0.73
CA TRP A 746 20.62 30.08 0.67
C TRP A 746 21.12 29.30 -0.56
N ALA A 747 20.26 28.48 -1.17
CA ALA A 747 20.52 27.76 -2.41
C ALA A 747 19.94 28.44 -3.66
N SER A 748 19.18 29.53 -3.51
CA SER A 748 18.48 30.20 -4.63
C SER A 748 19.39 30.69 -5.76
N ARG A 749 20.66 30.98 -5.48
CA ARG A 749 21.66 31.48 -6.45
C ARG A 749 22.75 30.45 -6.77
N ARG A 750 22.57 29.20 -6.36
CA ARG A 750 23.56 28.14 -6.52
C ARG A 750 23.24 27.28 -7.74
N THR A 751 24.30 26.76 -8.36
CA THR A 751 24.24 25.91 -9.55
C THR A 751 24.87 24.55 -9.27
N THR A 752 24.35 23.52 -9.93
CA THR A 752 24.84 22.14 -9.86
C THR A 752 25.06 21.61 -11.27
N THR A 753 25.92 20.59 -11.40
CA THR A 753 26.19 19.99 -12.72
C THR A 753 25.03 19.09 -13.14
N ARG A 754 24.55 18.25 -12.22
CA ARG A 754 23.31 17.50 -12.39
C ARG A 754 22.17 18.28 -11.76
N VAL A 755 21.00 18.26 -12.39
CA VAL A 755 19.84 19.03 -11.92
C VAL A 755 19.32 18.50 -10.57
N GLU A 756 19.45 17.20 -10.31
CA GLU A 756 19.01 16.54 -9.08
C GLU A 756 19.88 16.93 -7.86
N ASP A 757 21.16 17.21 -8.09
CA ASP A 757 22.11 17.56 -7.02
C ASP A 757 21.69 18.82 -6.27
N ILE A 758 20.85 19.69 -6.86
CA ILE A 758 20.32 20.87 -6.17
C ILE A 758 19.46 20.48 -4.96
N ALA A 759 18.81 19.31 -5.01
CA ALA A 759 18.06 18.75 -3.91
C ALA A 759 18.99 18.02 -2.95
N TYR A 760 19.91 17.22 -3.49
CA TYR A 760 20.76 16.36 -2.68
C TYR A 760 21.76 17.14 -1.82
N CYS A 761 22.27 18.28 -2.31
CA CYS A 761 23.14 19.15 -1.52
C CYS A 761 22.44 19.85 -0.34
N LEU A 762 21.10 19.78 -0.27
CA LEU A 762 20.29 20.40 0.77
C LEU A 762 19.87 19.42 1.88
N ILE A 763 19.93 18.11 1.62
CA ILE A 763 19.42 17.05 2.51
C ILE A 763 19.93 17.23 3.96
N GLY A 764 21.24 17.46 4.13
CA GLY A 764 21.84 17.65 5.45
C GLY A 764 21.49 19.00 6.13
N ILE A 765 21.18 20.04 5.37
CA ILE A 765 20.74 21.34 5.91
C ILE A 765 19.33 21.24 6.50
N PHE A 766 18.51 20.35 5.94
CA PHE A 766 17.13 20.10 6.39
C PHE A 766 16.99 18.87 7.30
N ASP A 767 18.10 18.16 7.59
CA ASP A 767 18.12 16.90 8.34
C ASP A 767 17.05 15.89 7.86
N VAL A 768 17.00 15.70 6.54
CA VAL A 768 16.16 14.70 5.87
C VAL A 768 17.02 13.57 5.33
N ASN A 769 16.43 12.41 5.04
CA ASN A 769 17.08 11.35 4.28
C ASN A 769 16.20 10.96 3.10
N MET A 770 16.79 10.80 1.92
CA MET A 770 16.05 10.34 0.73
C MET A 770 16.94 9.54 -0.22
N PRO A 771 16.37 8.59 -1.00
CA PRO A 771 17.13 7.86 -2.03
C PRO A 771 17.62 8.76 -3.17
N MET A 772 18.84 8.52 -3.67
CA MET A 772 19.44 9.24 -4.80
C MET A 772 19.00 8.60 -6.12
N LEU A 773 18.13 9.27 -6.88
CA LEU A 773 17.60 8.79 -8.17
C LEU A 773 18.03 9.73 -9.30
N TYR A 774 19.25 9.56 -9.79
CA TYR A 774 19.73 10.33 -10.95
C TYR A 774 18.93 10.01 -12.22
N GLY A 775 18.49 11.04 -12.94
CA GLY A 775 17.60 10.94 -14.11
C GLY A 775 16.16 11.36 -13.84
N GLU A 776 15.81 11.70 -12.60
CA GLU A 776 14.45 12.15 -12.25
C GLU A 776 14.18 13.63 -12.56
N GLY A 777 15.23 14.44 -12.78
CA GLY A 777 15.12 15.85 -13.13
C GLY A 777 14.71 16.75 -11.96
N ASP A 778 13.80 17.70 -12.22
CA ASP A 778 13.24 18.63 -11.23
C ASP A 778 12.45 17.94 -10.11
N ARG A 779 12.09 16.67 -10.30
CA ARG A 779 11.37 15.86 -9.31
C ARG A 779 12.16 15.61 -8.03
N ALA A 780 13.50 15.60 -8.08
CA ALA A 780 14.34 15.46 -6.91
C ALA A 780 14.05 16.55 -5.86
N PHE A 781 13.89 17.80 -6.33
CA PHE A 781 13.61 18.94 -5.45
C PHE A 781 12.17 18.93 -4.89
N LEU A 782 11.22 18.35 -5.62
CA LEU A 782 9.88 18.11 -5.11
C LEU A 782 9.91 17.08 -3.97
N ARG A 783 10.59 15.95 -4.18
CA ARG A 783 10.75 14.92 -3.14
C ARG A 783 11.44 15.46 -1.89
N LEU A 784 12.44 16.34 -2.04
CA LEU A 784 13.05 17.03 -0.91
C LEU A 784 12.01 17.80 -0.08
N GLN A 785 11.15 18.59 -0.74
CA GLN A 785 10.08 19.31 -0.05
C GLN A 785 9.09 18.35 0.62
N GLU A 786 8.75 17.23 -0.01
CA GLU A 786 7.86 16.21 0.57
C GLU A 786 8.45 15.58 1.85
N GLU A 787 9.75 15.28 1.86
CA GLU A 787 10.44 14.78 3.06
C GLU A 787 10.49 15.83 4.18
N ILE A 788 10.69 17.11 3.82
CA ILE A 788 10.65 18.20 4.81
C ILE A 788 9.26 18.31 5.44
N ILE A 789 8.19 18.25 4.63
CA ILE A 789 6.80 18.30 5.11
C ILE A 789 6.49 17.12 6.03
N ARG A 790 7.05 15.93 5.74
CA ARG A 790 6.84 14.74 6.57
C ARG A 790 7.47 14.87 7.96
N ARG A 791 8.55 15.66 8.11
CA ARG A 791 9.29 15.83 9.38
C ARG A 791 9.01 17.14 10.10
N SER A 792 8.52 18.17 9.40
CA SER A 792 8.37 19.53 9.93
C SER A 792 7.01 20.14 9.60
N ASN A 793 6.39 20.74 10.62
CA ASN A 793 5.18 21.56 10.50
C ASN A 793 5.50 23.05 10.24
N ASP A 794 6.73 23.38 9.83
CA ASP A 794 7.09 24.76 9.49
C ASP A 794 6.44 25.18 8.16
N ILE A 795 5.35 25.96 8.30
CA ILE A 795 4.59 26.46 7.17
C ILE A 795 5.36 27.46 6.29
N SER A 796 6.54 27.93 6.73
CA SER A 796 7.38 28.78 5.89
C SER A 796 7.80 28.10 4.59
N ILE A 797 7.74 26.77 4.49
CA ILE A 797 7.97 26.03 3.23
C ILE A 797 7.12 26.52 2.05
N PHE A 798 5.97 27.15 2.32
CA PHE A 798 5.09 27.72 1.28
C PHE A 798 5.36 29.20 0.98
N CYS A 799 6.30 29.85 1.69
CA CYS A 799 6.76 31.23 1.45
C CYS A 799 7.72 31.30 0.25
N HIS A 800 7.25 30.89 -0.92
CA HIS A 800 7.99 31.00 -2.19
C HIS A 800 7.20 31.82 -3.22
N ALA A 801 7.90 32.35 -4.21
CA ALA A 801 7.34 32.97 -5.39
C ALA A 801 7.51 32.07 -6.62
N PRO A 802 6.43 31.69 -7.31
CA PRO A 802 6.55 30.96 -8.57
C PRO A 802 7.33 31.80 -9.58
N LEU A 803 8.32 31.18 -10.21
CA LEU A 803 9.09 31.77 -11.30
C LEU A 803 8.13 32.10 -12.46
N ARG A 804 8.22 33.32 -13.00
CA ARG A 804 7.40 33.75 -14.14
C ARG A 804 7.66 32.82 -15.33
N PRO A 805 6.63 32.39 -16.09
CA PRO A 805 6.86 31.65 -17.32
C PRO A 805 7.63 32.51 -18.33
N GLU A 806 8.74 31.99 -18.86
CA GLU A 806 9.58 32.64 -19.89
C GLU A 806 8.89 32.76 -21.27
N SER A 807 7.72 32.13 -21.45
CA SER A 807 6.98 32.10 -22.71
C SER A 807 5.74 32.99 -22.68
N THR A 808 5.90 34.30 -22.63
CA THR A 808 5.19 35.14 -23.59
C THR A 808 6.10 35.26 -24.80
N THR A 809 5.90 34.37 -25.77
CA THR A 809 6.45 34.57 -27.12
C THR A 809 6.18 36.01 -27.53
N LYS A 810 7.24 36.74 -27.85
CA LYS A 810 7.20 38.02 -28.55
C LYS A 810 6.48 37.83 -29.88
N PHE A 811 5.15 37.85 -29.87
CA PHE A 811 4.36 38.22 -31.02
C PHE A 811 4.10 39.71 -30.88
N ASP A 812 4.76 40.45 -31.76
CA ASP A 812 4.53 41.84 -32.13
C ASP A 812 4.36 42.84 -30.97
N GLY A 813 5.44 43.61 -30.77
CA GLY A 813 5.60 44.69 -29.81
C GLY A 813 4.32 45.32 -29.25
N GLU A 814 3.99 44.92 -28.04
CA GLU A 814 3.47 45.76 -26.95
C GLU A 814 3.41 44.88 -25.69
N GLU A 815 4.22 45.18 -24.66
CA GLU A 815 4.02 44.62 -23.32
C GLU A 815 2.71 45.21 -22.73
N LYS A 816 1.55 44.72 -23.19
CA LYS A 816 0.30 44.97 -22.50
C LYS A 816 0.16 43.96 -21.37
N MET A 817 0.38 44.44 -20.14
CA MET A 817 -0.04 43.76 -18.92
C MET A 817 -1.53 43.41 -19.06
N PRO A 818 -1.97 42.16 -18.79
CA PRO A 818 -3.40 41.83 -18.81
C PRO A 818 -4.11 42.78 -17.85
N GLN A 819 -4.97 43.64 -18.38
CA GLN A 819 -5.72 44.63 -17.59
C GLN A 819 -6.89 44.00 -16.85
N ASP A 820 -7.31 42.80 -17.26
CA ASP A 820 -8.42 42.07 -16.65
C ASP A 820 -7.94 41.14 -15.52
N LEU A 821 -8.60 41.25 -14.37
CA LEU A 821 -8.43 40.41 -13.17
C LEU A 821 -8.76 38.91 -13.42
N SER A 822 -9.19 38.53 -14.63
CA SER A 822 -9.64 37.18 -14.99
C SER A 822 -8.51 36.19 -15.34
N ASP A 823 -7.30 36.65 -15.63
CA ASP A 823 -6.18 35.76 -16.00
C ASP A 823 -5.37 35.32 -14.77
N LEU A 824 -6.01 34.52 -13.91
CA LEU A 824 -5.39 33.90 -12.75
C LEU A 824 -4.43 32.78 -13.19
N TYR A 825 -3.14 32.91 -12.87
CA TYR A 825 -2.16 31.84 -13.13
C TYR A 825 -2.17 30.81 -12.01
N PHE A 826 -2.66 29.61 -12.32
CA PHE A 826 -2.63 28.45 -11.42
C PHE A 826 -1.24 27.84 -11.32
N CYS A 827 -0.80 27.56 -10.10
CA CYS A 827 0.48 26.92 -9.82
C CYS A 827 0.37 25.87 -8.71
N GLY A 828 1.39 25.02 -8.62
CA GLY A 828 1.50 24.03 -7.55
C GLY A 828 1.79 24.68 -6.21
N MET A 829 1.39 24.01 -5.13
CA MET A 829 1.73 24.44 -3.78
C MET A 829 3.23 24.32 -3.49
N LEU A 830 3.92 23.33 -4.08
CA LEU A 830 5.36 23.12 -3.95
C LEU A 830 6.14 23.88 -5.03
N ALA A 831 7.34 24.36 -4.68
CA ALA A 831 8.22 25.06 -5.60
C ALA A 831 8.93 24.09 -6.56
N LYS A 832 9.27 24.56 -7.77
CA LYS A 832 10.04 23.75 -8.75
C LYS A 832 11.55 23.78 -8.50
N SER A 833 12.07 24.84 -7.87
CA SER A 833 13.50 25.02 -7.58
C SER A 833 13.69 25.94 -6.37
N PRO A 834 14.89 25.97 -5.74
CA PRO A 834 15.22 26.91 -4.67
C PRO A 834 15.17 28.38 -5.09
N GLU A 835 15.27 28.67 -6.39
CA GLU A 835 15.21 30.04 -6.93
C GLU A 835 13.90 30.74 -6.56
N ALA A 836 12.80 29.98 -6.46
CA ALA A 836 11.50 30.48 -5.99
C ALA A 836 11.54 31.09 -4.57
N PHE A 837 12.58 30.79 -3.77
CA PHE A 837 12.78 31.32 -2.43
C PHE A 837 13.78 32.49 -2.38
N SER A 838 14.16 33.09 -3.51
CA SER A 838 15.18 34.15 -3.57
C SER A 838 14.84 35.39 -2.73
N GLU A 839 13.56 35.65 -2.47
CA GLU A 839 13.07 36.79 -1.68
C GLU A 839 12.87 36.44 -0.20
N SER A 840 13.04 35.17 0.18
CA SER A 840 12.75 34.67 1.53
C SER A 840 13.93 34.75 2.50
N ASN A 841 14.99 35.51 2.16
CA ASN A 841 16.23 35.59 2.94
C ASN A 841 16.07 36.31 4.28
N SER A 842 15.13 37.24 4.39
CA SER A 842 14.90 38.07 5.59
C SER A 842 13.68 37.62 6.39
N ILE A 843 13.03 36.54 5.95
CA ILE A 843 11.78 36.08 6.53
C ILE A 843 11.98 35.63 7.97
N SER A 844 11.06 36.04 8.83
CA SER A 844 11.05 35.62 10.23
C SER A 844 9.62 35.59 10.76
N ARG A 845 9.43 34.80 11.80
CA ARG A 845 8.12 34.58 12.40
C ARG A 845 7.65 35.85 13.11
N ILE A 846 6.38 36.19 12.97
CA ILE A 846 5.79 37.33 13.68
C ILE A 846 5.72 37.02 15.18
N ARG A 847 6.18 37.95 16.03
CA ARG A 847 6.17 37.79 17.50
C ARG A 847 4.73 37.82 18.03
N GLY A 848 4.41 36.94 18.98
CA GLY A 848 3.10 36.89 19.66
C GLY A 848 2.06 35.96 19.03
N THR A 849 2.33 35.41 17.85
CA THR A 849 1.52 34.33 17.27
C THR A 849 1.81 33.00 17.96
N LEU A 850 0.79 32.37 18.55
CA LEU A 850 0.89 31.02 19.13
C LEU A 850 1.45 30.04 18.07
N LEU A 851 2.15 28.99 18.50
CA LEU A 851 2.44 27.84 17.64
C LEU A 851 1.08 27.25 17.24
N ASP A 852 0.62 27.57 16.04
CA ASP A 852 -0.55 26.92 15.46
C ASP A 852 -0.13 25.47 15.16
N GLY A 853 -0.36 24.58 16.12
CA GLY A 853 -0.06 23.14 16.03
C GLY A 853 -0.97 22.39 15.05
N ARG A 854 -1.57 23.10 14.09
CA ARG A 854 -2.42 22.51 13.06
C ARG A 854 -1.53 21.85 12.01
N GLU A 855 -1.54 20.54 12.02
CA GLU A 855 -0.79 19.68 11.12
C GLU A 855 -1.26 19.87 9.67
N PHE A 856 -0.31 19.84 8.74
CA PHE A 856 -0.58 19.64 7.33
C PHE A 856 0.16 18.40 6.86
N SER A 857 -0.44 17.65 5.95
CA SER A 857 0.11 16.36 5.51
C SER A 857 -0.02 16.16 4.01
N MET A 858 0.91 15.36 3.48
CA MET A 858 0.88 14.92 2.09
C MET A 858 -0.24 13.89 1.89
N THR A 859 -1.01 14.06 0.82
CA THR A 859 -2.02 13.10 0.36
C THR A 859 -1.86 12.87 -1.14
N ASN A 860 -2.52 11.84 -1.68
CA ASN A 860 -2.56 11.59 -3.12
C ASN A 860 -3.25 12.70 -3.95
N ARG A 861 -4.00 13.62 -3.31
CA ARG A 861 -4.62 14.77 -3.97
C ARG A 861 -3.79 16.06 -3.88
N GLY A 862 -2.76 16.08 -3.04
CA GLY A 862 -1.99 17.26 -2.70
C GLY A 862 -1.81 17.42 -1.19
N ILE A 863 -1.61 18.66 -0.74
CA ILE A 863 -1.34 18.99 0.66
C ILE A 863 -2.65 19.25 1.37
N ARG A 864 -2.97 18.46 2.40
CA ARG A 864 -4.17 18.63 3.20
C ARG A 864 -3.90 19.55 4.39
N PHE A 865 -4.73 20.57 4.54
CA PHE A 865 -4.82 21.43 5.71
C PHE A 865 -6.12 21.10 6.44
N GLY A 866 -6.03 20.61 7.67
CA GLY A 866 -7.20 20.30 8.50
C GLY A 866 -7.73 21.55 9.21
N ARG A 867 -9.02 21.86 9.01
CA ARG A 867 -9.75 22.98 9.62
C ARG A 867 -8.90 24.24 9.69
N ARG A 868 -8.36 24.71 8.57
CA ARG A 868 -7.52 25.92 8.58
C ARG A 868 -8.40 27.15 8.36
N ARG A 869 -8.03 28.27 9.00
CA ARG A 869 -8.72 29.54 8.81
C ARG A 869 -8.15 30.27 7.60
N PHE A 870 -9.03 30.60 6.67
CA PHE A 870 -8.74 31.40 5.48
C PHE A 870 -9.49 32.74 5.58
N PHE A 871 -8.93 33.79 4.99
CA PHE A 871 -9.61 35.05 4.79
C PHE A 871 -10.09 35.16 3.35
N GLU A 872 -11.29 35.69 3.13
CA GLU A 872 -11.82 35.87 1.78
C GLU A 872 -11.18 37.10 1.10
N VAL A 873 -10.89 36.98 -0.19
CA VAL A 873 -10.45 38.09 -1.05
C VAL A 873 -11.44 38.19 -2.21
N PRO A 874 -12.58 38.88 -2.00
CA PRO A 874 -13.67 38.91 -2.97
C PRO A 874 -13.28 39.50 -4.32
N GLU A 875 -12.35 40.47 -4.36
CA GLU A 875 -12.00 41.18 -5.60
C GLU A 875 -11.35 40.29 -6.66
N ILE A 876 -10.65 39.24 -6.23
CA ILE A 876 -10.02 38.23 -7.10
C ILE A 876 -10.65 36.85 -6.91
N ASN A 877 -11.75 36.76 -6.13
CA ASN A 877 -12.50 35.55 -5.87
C ASN A 877 -11.56 34.38 -5.45
N CYS A 878 -10.75 34.62 -4.42
CA CYS A 878 -9.78 33.67 -3.87
C CYS A 878 -9.85 33.64 -2.35
N LEU A 879 -9.39 32.54 -1.76
CA LEU A 879 -9.13 32.42 -0.33
C LEU A 879 -7.66 32.72 -0.04
N GLY A 880 -7.40 33.59 0.91
CA GLY A 880 -6.08 33.88 1.44
C GLY A 880 -5.74 33.00 2.64
N MET A 881 -4.60 32.31 2.57
CA MET A 881 -4.02 31.58 3.69
C MET A 881 -2.86 32.38 4.28
N LYS A 882 -3.00 32.79 5.54
CA LYS A 882 -1.95 33.49 6.28
C LYS A 882 -0.87 32.49 6.73
N LEU A 883 0.40 32.85 6.50
CA LEU A 883 1.55 32.04 6.89
C LEU A 883 2.20 32.46 8.22
N ASP A 884 1.78 33.58 8.82
CA ASP A 884 2.35 34.15 10.06
C ASP A 884 3.87 34.45 10.02
N TYR A 885 4.38 34.63 8.82
CA TYR A 885 5.75 35.05 8.53
C TYR A 885 5.77 36.40 7.82
N ALA A 886 6.78 37.21 8.13
CA ALA A 886 6.97 38.50 7.46
C ALA A 886 8.43 38.75 7.06
N ALA A 887 8.61 39.50 5.97
CA ALA A 887 9.88 40.15 5.70
C ALA A 887 9.99 41.37 6.63
N SER A 888 11.09 41.47 7.39
CA SER A 888 11.36 42.57 8.33
C SER A 888 10.23 42.81 9.37
N PRO A 889 9.99 41.87 10.31
CA PRO A 889 8.87 41.94 11.27
C PRO A 889 8.93 43.11 12.26
N ASN A 890 10.09 43.78 12.39
CA ASN A 890 10.29 44.90 13.31
C ASN A 890 10.02 46.27 12.65
N CYS A 891 9.60 46.31 11.39
CA CYS A 891 9.18 47.54 10.73
C CYS A 891 7.76 47.93 11.16
N LYS A 892 7.43 49.23 11.11
CA LYS A 892 6.08 49.74 11.44
C LYS A 892 4.97 49.03 10.64
N ASN A 893 5.28 48.61 9.41
CA ASN A 893 4.39 47.84 8.53
C ASN A 893 5.13 46.56 8.07
N PRO A 894 4.95 45.41 8.76
CA PRO A 894 5.59 44.17 8.36
C PRO A 894 4.94 43.58 7.10
N GLU A 895 5.77 43.09 6.18
CA GLU A 895 5.35 42.50 4.90
C GLU A 895 4.95 41.03 5.11
N ILE A 896 3.65 40.75 5.31
CA ILE A 896 3.15 39.40 5.66
C ILE A 896 2.99 38.53 4.41
N PHE A 897 3.58 37.33 4.46
CA PHE A 897 3.41 36.32 3.40
C PHE A 897 2.03 35.66 3.48
N ASN A 898 1.32 35.68 2.35
CA ASN A 898 0.04 35.02 2.16
C ASN A 898 0.08 34.11 0.92
N VAL A 899 -0.68 33.02 0.96
CA VAL A 899 -0.91 32.14 -0.18
C VAL A 899 -2.36 32.28 -0.62
N PHE A 900 -2.58 32.64 -1.88
CA PHE A 900 -3.92 32.72 -2.45
C PHE A 900 -4.31 31.40 -3.11
N LEU A 901 -5.51 30.93 -2.80
CA LEU A 901 -6.06 29.64 -3.20
C LEU A 901 -7.39 29.86 -3.93
N ARG A 902 -7.58 29.13 -5.03
CA ARG A 902 -8.85 29.08 -5.76
C ARG A 902 -9.45 27.69 -5.64
N LYS A 903 -10.75 27.61 -5.33
CA LYS A 903 -11.50 26.34 -5.28
C LYS A 903 -11.69 25.81 -6.70
N VAL A 904 -11.06 24.68 -7.00
CA VAL A 904 -11.10 24.03 -8.32
C VAL A 904 -11.90 22.74 -8.30
N GLY A 905 -12.38 22.30 -7.15
CA GLY A 905 -13.26 21.13 -7.02
C GLY A 905 -13.65 20.87 -5.57
N PRO A 906 -14.30 19.73 -5.30
CA PRO A 906 -14.81 19.45 -3.96
C PRO A 906 -13.69 19.22 -2.95
N ASN A 907 -13.56 20.13 -1.97
CA ASN A 907 -12.42 20.23 -1.04
C ASN A 907 -11.04 20.31 -1.73
N LEU A 908 -10.99 20.70 -3.00
CA LEU A 908 -9.77 20.76 -3.82
C LEU A 908 -9.49 22.20 -4.26
N PHE A 909 -8.28 22.65 -3.98
CA PHE A 909 -7.81 24.00 -4.21
C PHE A 909 -6.54 23.98 -5.05
N SER A 910 -6.32 25.03 -5.83
CA SER A 910 -5.06 25.28 -6.51
C SER A 910 -4.52 26.64 -6.07
N ARG A 911 -3.20 26.74 -5.92
CA ARG A 911 -2.55 28.00 -5.62
C ARG A 911 -2.62 28.91 -6.84
N VAL A 912 -2.89 30.18 -6.60
CA VAL A 912 -3.03 31.18 -7.66
C VAL A 912 -2.12 32.36 -7.40
N LEU A 913 -1.56 32.91 -8.48
CA LEU A 913 -0.86 34.18 -8.45
C LEU A 913 -1.75 35.32 -8.95
N PRO A 914 -2.12 36.25 -8.07
CA PRO A 914 -2.75 37.48 -8.54
C PRO A 914 -1.70 38.31 -9.29
N MET A 915 -1.94 38.56 -10.58
CA MET A 915 -1.04 39.34 -11.45
C MET A 915 -1.03 40.83 -11.09
N ALA A 916 -2.04 41.31 -10.36
CA ALA A 916 -2.15 42.70 -9.94
C ALA A 916 -1.14 43.04 -8.82
N ALA A 917 -0.37 44.12 -9.03
CA ALA A 917 0.67 44.58 -8.10
C ALA A 917 0.16 44.87 -6.67
N LYS A 918 -1.14 45.18 -6.50
CA LYS A 918 -1.80 45.40 -5.20
C LYS A 918 -1.79 44.17 -4.29
N TYR A 919 -1.82 42.97 -4.87
CA TYR A 919 -1.87 41.68 -4.15
C TYR A 919 -0.53 40.94 -4.16
N ARG A 920 0.51 41.58 -4.68
CA ARG A 920 1.89 41.08 -4.66
C ARG A 920 2.35 41.12 -3.20
N TYR A 921 2.49 39.95 -2.57
CA TYR A 921 3.08 39.66 -1.25
C TYR A 921 2.78 40.56 -0.02
N THR A 922 1.95 41.62 -0.11
CA THR A 922 2.16 42.70 0.87
C THR A 922 1.00 43.64 1.23
N ARG A 923 -0.27 43.40 0.90
CA ARG A 923 -1.33 44.35 1.34
C ARG A 923 -2.71 43.73 1.50
N VAL A 924 -2.92 43.05 2.61
CA VAL A 924 -4.18 43.20 3.35
C VAL A 924 -3.75 43.84 4.66
N GLU A 925 -4.10 45.11 4.88
CA GLU A 925 -3.81 45.76 6.16
C GLU A 925 -4.36 44.88 7.29
N LEU A 926 -3.60 44.76 8.39
CA LEU A 926 -4.00 43.98 9.57
C LEU A 926 -5.40 44.38 10.09
N ASP A 927 -5.88 45.59 9.78
CA ASP A 927 -7.22 46.06 10.09
C ASP A 927 -8.32 45.57 9.13
N ASP A 928 -8.01 45.33 7.86
CA ASP A 928 -8.95 44.69 6.91
C ASP A 928 -9.06 43.18 7.18
N ALA A 929 -7.97 42.53 7.60
CA ALA A 929 -7.96 41.12 8.00
C ALA A 929 -8.81 40.84 9.27
N ARG A 930 -8.99 41.85 10.14
CA ARG A 930 -9.90 41.77 11.29
C ARG A 930 -11.37 41.97 10.92
N ARG A 931 -11.64 42.58 9.76
CA ARG A 931 -12.99 42.82 9.23
C ARG A 931 -13.45 41.76 8.22
N THR A 932 -12.53 40.95 7.69
CA THR A 932 -12.84 39.90 6.72
C THR A 932 -13.36 38.64 7.41
N MET A 933 -14.37 38.02 6.79
CA MET A 933 -14.97 36.78 7.28
C MET A 933 -13.91 35.66 7.25
N LEU A 934 -13.64 35.08 8.43
CA LEU A 934 -12.76 33.92 8.54
C LEU A 934 -13.57 32.67 8.21
N VAL A 935 -13.18 31.98 7.14
CA VAL A 935 -13.76 30.70 6.75
C VAL A 935 -12.86 29.59 7.28
N GLU A 936 -13.42 28.68 8.08
CA GLU A 936 -12.72 27.47 8.50
C GLU A 936 -13.09 26.34 7.54
N GLU A 937 -12.14 25.92 6.71
CA GLU A 937 -12.34 24.87 5.71
C GLU A 937 -11.26 23.79 5.79
N ASP A 938 -11.65 22.55 5.46
CA ASP A 938 -10.72 21.47 5.14
C ASP A 938 -10.28 21.63 3.69
N ALA A 939 -9.03 22.06 3.47
CA ALA A 939 -8.52 22.36 2.14
C ALA A 939 -7.47 21.32 1.72
N CYS A 940 -7.68 20.66 0.57
CA CYS A 940 -6.61 19.92 -0.11
C CYS A 940 -6.09 20.77 -1.27
N VAL A 941 -4.82 21.18 -1.21
CA VAL A 941 -4.19 22.04 -2.22
C VAL A 941 -3.29 21.20 -3.15
N ILE A 942 -3.51 21.30 -4.46
CA ILE A 942 -2.71 20.57 -5.47
C ILE A 942 -1.22 20.90 -5.30
N SER A 943 -0.39 19.86 -5.08
CA SER A 943 1.05 20.01 -4.85
C SER A 943 1.81 20.45 -6.11
N ARG A 944 1.48 19.85 -7.26
CA ARG A 944 2.07 20.15 -8.58
C ARG A 944 0.99 20.31 -9.65
N VAL A 945 1.07 21.37 -10.43
CA VAL A 945 0.20 21.59 -11.59
C VAL A 945 0.99 21.28 -12.86
N THR A 946 0.63 20.17 -13.52
CA THR A 946 1.14 19.79 -14.86
C THR A 946 0.32 20.48 -15.97
N PRO A 947 0.79 20.54 -17.22
CA PRO A 947 0.00 21.11 -18.32
C PRO A 947 -1.38 20.44 -18.51
N SER A 948 -1.47 19.13 -18.24
CA SER A 948 -2.74 18.39 -18.26
C SER A 948 -3.68 18.81 -17.13
N ILE A 949 -3.16 18.93 -15.90
CA ILE A 949 -3.93 19.42 -14.75
C ILE A 949 -4.34 20.89 -14.98
N GLN A 950 -3.47 21.71 -15.55
CA GLN A 950 -3.78 23.09 -15.92
C GLN A 950 -4.99 23.16 -16.85
N ARG A 951 -4.99 22.35 -17.93
CA ARG A 951 -6.13 22.25 -18.86
C ARG A 951 -7.38 21.76 -18.15
N GLN A 952 -7.28 20.74 -17.29
CA GLN A 952 -8.42 20.24 -16.51
C GLN A 952 -8.97 21.29 -15.54
N ILE A 953 -8.11 22.05 -14.86
CA ILE A 953 -8.53 23.15 -13.99
C ILE A 953 -9.28 24.18 -14.83
N GLN A 954 -8.71 24.59 -15.97
CA GLN A 954 -9.32 25.58 -16.85
C GLN A 954 -10.67 25.10 -17.43
N GLU A 955 -10.77 23.84 -17.87
CA GLU A 955 -12.02 23.20 -18.28
C GLU A 955 -13.02 23.09 -17.12
N SER A 956 -12.56 22.76 -15.92
CA SER A 956 -13.40 22.62 -14.73
C SER A 956 -13.96 23.96 -14.27
N VAL A 957 -13.21 25.05 -14.43
CA VAL A 957 -13.65 26.41 -14.10
C VAL A 957 -14.62 26.93 -15.18
N THR A 958 -14.45 26.52 -16.44
CA THR A 958 -15.28 27.00 -17.57
C THR A 958 -16.54 26.18 -17.84
N ARG A 959 -16.61 24.89 -17.47
CA ARG A 959 -17.76 23.99 -17.73
C ARG A 959 -18.68 23.79 -16.51
N ARG A 960 -18.95 24.86 -15.76
CA ARG A 960 -19.79 24.80 -14.55
C ARG A 960 -21.09 25.56 -14.72
N VAL A 961 -22.15 25.00 -14.17
CA VAL A 961 -23.44 25.67 -14.01
C VAL A 961 -23.43 26.32 -12.64
N ASP A 962 -23.48 27.64 -12.64
CA ASP A 962 -23.51 28.42 -11.42
C ASP A 962 -24.96 28.61 -10.98
N VAL A 963 -25.27 28.17 -9.75
CA VAL A 963 -26.54 28.52 -9.09
C VAL A 963 -26.32 29.83 -8.34
N TYR A 964 -26.83 30.92 -8.88
CA TYR A 964 -26.77 32.24 -8.23
C TYR A 964 -27.92 32.39 -7.24
N LEU A 965 -27.63 32.99 -6.09
CA LEU A 965 -28.64 33.35 -5.10
C LEU A 965 -28.56 34.84 -4.82
N GLN A 966 -29.44 35.61 -5.45
CA GLN A 966 -29.54 37.03 -5.17
C GLN A 966 -30.60 37.25 -4.10
N ILE A 967 -30.18 37.74 -2.94
CA ILE A 967 -31.06 38.13 -1.84
C ILE A 967 -31.24 39.65 -1.95
N LEU A 968 -32.39 40.10 -2.46
CA LEU A 968 -32.75 41.51 -2.44
C LEU A 968 -33.38 41.83 -1.08
N GLN A 969 -32.58 42.37 -0.17
CA GLN A 969 -33.08 42.96 1.08
C GLN A 969 -33.58 44.37 0.82
N ASN A 970 -34.88 44.61 1.01
CA ASN A 970 -35.38 45.96 1.21
C ASN A 970 -34.96 46.46 2.61
N HIS A 971 -34.65 47.75 2.71
CA HIS A 971 -34.13 48.50 3.86
C HIS A 971 -35.03 48.49 5.12
N GLU A 972 -35.43 47.33 5.64
CA GLU A 972 -36.02 47.23 6.98
C GLU A 972 -35.02 46.60 7.95
N GLU A 973 -34.63 47.36 8.98
CA GLU A 973 -33.55 47.05 9.94
C GLU A 973 -33.76 45.76 10.75
N HIS A 974 -34.91 45.09 10.63
CA HIS A 974 -35.31 44.00 11.51
C HIS A 974 -35.18 42.60 10.92
N LEU A 975 -35.04 42.40 9.60
CA LEU A 975 -34.96 41.08 8.95
C LEU A 975 -33.59 40.82 8.32
N LYS A 976 -32.80 39.91 8.90
CA LYS A 976 -31.51 39.45 8.35
C LYS A 976 -31.64 38.04 7.79
N LEU A 977 -31.33 37.85 6.49
CA LEU A 977 -31.24 36.54 5.86
C LEU A 977 -29.77 36.19 5.63
N GLN A 978 -29.33 35.04 6.14
CA GLN A 978 -27.95 34.57 6.04
C GLN A 978 -27.91 33.16 5.47
N VAL A 979 -27.10 32.93 4.43
CA VAL A 979 -26.76 31.56 4.02
C VAL A 979 -25.82 30.97 5.06
N VAL A 980 -26.24 29.89 5.73
CA VAL A 980 -25.47 29.23 6.79
C VAL A 980 -24.55 28.17 6.21
N GLU A 981 -25.08 27.31 5.33
CA GLU A 981 -24.37 26.14 4.85
C GLU A 981 -24.99 25.61 3.54
N GLY A 982 -24.16 25.12 2.62
CA GLY A 982 -24.60 24.40 1.42
C GLY A 982 -24.28 22.91 1.53
N PHE A 983 -25.19 22.08 1.01
CA PHE A 983 -25.12 20.63 1.01
C PHE A 983 -25.17 20.09 -0.42
N PRO A 984 -24.29 19.17 -0.81
CA PRO A 984 -23.20 18.65 0.00
C PRO A 984 -22.06 19.72 0.11
N PRO A 985 -21.41 19.85 1.28
CA PRO A 985 -20.50 20.96 1.59
C PRO A 985 -19.24 20.96 0.72
N ASP A 986 -18.88 19.81 0.17
CA ASP A 986 -17.79 19.64 -0.76
C ASP A 986 -18.04 20.45 -2.06
N ARG A 987 -19.29 20.59 -2.51
CA ARG A 987 -19.64 21.34 -3.74
C ARG A 987 -20.03 22.79 -3.51
N TRP A 988 -20.19 23.19 -2.25
CA TRP A 988 -20.58 24.56 -1.90
C TRP A 988 -19.37 25.49 -1.96
N ASP A 989 -19.47 26.54 -2.76
CA ASP A 989 -18.54 27.66 -2.76
C ASP A 989 -19.17 28.80 -1.94
N SER A 990 -18.77 28.90 -0.68
CA SER A 990 -19.27 29.92 0.25
C SER A 990 -18.97 31.33 -0.22
N LEU A 991 -17.84 31.52 -0.93
CA LEU A 991 -17.31 32.82 -1.33
C LEU A 991 -18.18 33.46 -2.42
N ASN A 992 -18.67 32.63 -3.34
CA ASN A 992 -19.60 33.07 -4.38
C ASN A 992 -21.07 32.80 -4.07
N SER A 993 -21.35 32.08 -2.97
CA SER A 993 -22.67 31.51 -2.67
C SER A 993 -23.23 30.68 -3.83
N LYS A 994 -22.37 29.81 -4.41
CA LYS A 994 -22.69 28.98 -5.58
C LYS A 994 -22.39 27.51 -5.33
N PHE A 995 -23.06 26.62 -6.05
CA PHE A 995 -22.63 25.24 -6.15
C PHE A 995 -21.76 25.02 -7.38
N LEU A 996 -20.65 24.31 -7.20
CA LEU A 996 -19.75 23.92 -8.26
C LEU A 996 -20.22 22.58 -8.85
N ILE A 997 -20.89 22.65 -10.00
CA ILE A 997 -21.59 21.48 -10.57
C ILE A 997 -21.14 21.22 -12.01
N PRO A 998 -20.81 19.96 -12.38
CA PRO A 998 -20.53 19.60 -13.77
C PRO A 998 -21.76 19.78 -14.66
N LYS A 999 -21.56 20.37 -15.86
CA LYS A 999 -22.62 20.69 -16.83
C LYS A 999 -23.60 19.56 -17.18
N ASP A 1000 -23.15 18.30 -17.18
CA ASP A 1000 -23.94 17.16 -17.70
C ASP A 1000 -24.44 16.14 -16.65
N ALA A 1001 -24.06 16.31 -15.38
CA ALA A 1001 -24.36 15.34 -14.32
C ALA A 1001 -25.69 15.67 -13.63
N PRO A 1002 -26.58 14.69 -13.35
CA PRO A 1002 -27.73 14.95 -12.50
C PRO A 1002 -27.27 15.25 -11.07
N TYR A 1003 -27.95 16.17 -10.41
CA TYR A 1003 -27.55 16.63 -9.09
C TYR A 1003 -28.73 17.07 -8.25
N ARG A 1004 -28.52 17.05 -6.93
CA ARG A 1004 -29.41 17.61 -5.91
C ARG A 1004 -28.53 18.30 -4.88
N THR A 1005 -28.79 19.57 -4.62
CA THR A 1005 -28.06 20.42 -3.68
C THR A 1005 -29.05 21.13 -2.76
N SER A 1006 -28.69 21.38 -1.51
CA SER A 1006 -29.56 22.02 -0.52
C SER A 1006 -28.82 23.13 0.22
N LEU A 1007 -29.49 24.23 0.53
CA LEU A 1007 -28.95 25.37 1.25
C LEU A 1007 -29.71 25.58 2.55
N ARG A 1008 -28.99 25.69 3.64
CA ARG A 1008 -29.53 26.12 4.92
C ARG A 1008 -29.46 27.64 5.00
N LEU A 1009 -30.61 28.27 4.99
CA LEU A 1009 -30.81 29.71 5.15
C LEU A 1009 -31.26 30.00 6.57
N ARG A 1010 -30.60 30.89 7.29
CA ARG A 1010 -31.04 31.41 8.58
C ARG A 1010 -31.72 32.74 8.38
N ILE A 1011 -32.94 32.84 8.88
CA ILE A 1011 -33.72 34.06 8.89
C ILE A 1011 -33.77 34.55 10.33
N THR A 1012 -33.27 35.74 10.58
CA THR A 1012 -33.25 36.39 11.89
C THR A 1012 -34.18 37.59 11.86
N LEU A 1013 -35.18 37.61 12.76
CA LEU A 1013 -36.06 38.75 12.98
C LEU A 1013 -35.92 39.20 14.45
N GLY A 1014 -35.28 40.35 14.68
CA GLY A 1014 -34.97 40.80 16.06
C GLY A 1014 -34.06 39.81 16.80
N GLN A 1015 -34.52 39.26 17.93
CA GLN A 1015 -33.80 38.22 18.70
C GLN A 1015 -34.13 36.78 18.30
N ASN A 1016 -35.16 36.56 17.46
CA ASN A 1016 -35.59 35.22 17.05
C ASN A 1016 -34.95 34.82 15.71
N HIS A 1017 -34.56 33.56 15.58
CA HIS A 1017 -34.03 33.01 14.33
C HIS A 1017 -34.74 31.71 13.94
N THR A 1018 -34.82 31.42 12.65
CA THR A 1018 -35.36 30.17 12.10
C THR A 1018 -34.56 29.74 10.88
N ASP A 1019 -34.28 28.43 10.78
CA ASP A 1019 -33.56 27.86 9.66
C ASP A 1019 -34.52 27.23 8.62
N VAL A 1020 -34.27 27.52 7.34
CA VAL A 1020 -35.03 27.06 6.18
C VAL A 1020 -34.08 26.37 5.22
N TYR A 1021 -34.49 25.25 4.62
CA TYR A 1021 -33.71 24.51 3.64
C TYR A 1021 -34.26 24.72 2.22
N LEU A 1022 -33.44 25.28 1.33
CA LEU A 1022 -33.72 25.45 -0.10
C LEU A 1022 -33.00 24.35 -0.88
N THR A 1023 -33.72 23.42 -1.48
CA THR A 1023 -33.16 22.33 -2.31
C THR A 1023 -33.35 22.63 -3.78
N CYS A 1024 -32.32 22.46 -4.60
CA CYS A 1024 -32.39 22.56 -6.06
C CYS A 1024 -31.72 21.35 -6.74
N GLY A 1025 -32.06 21.07 -8.00
CA GLY A 1025 -31.45 19.95 -8.71
C GLY A 1025 -31.81 19.85 -10.19
N ILE A 1026 -31.12 18.96 -10.90
CA ILE A 1026 -31.43 18.52 -12.27
C ILE A 1026 -31.62 16.99 -12.26
N PRO A 1027 -32.75 16.45 -12.76
CA PRO A 1027 -33.06 15.03 -12.71
C PRO A 1027 -32.18 14.18 -13.64
N SER A 1028 -32.01 12.91 -13.28
CA SER A 1028 -31.23 11.92 -14.05
C SER A 1028 -31.89 11.51 -15.37
N THR A 1029 -33.22 11.50 -15.40
CA THR A 1029 -34.03 11.19 -16.58
C THR A 1029 -34.61 12.46 -17.15
N GLY A 1030 -34.41 12.70 -18.46
CA GLY A 1030 -35.12 13.76 -19.17
C GLY A 1030 -36.63 13.52 -19.12
N GLY A 1031 -37.42 14.60 -19.22
CA GLY A 1031 -38.87 14.50 -19.40
C GLY A 1031 -39.24 13.81 -20.71
N ARG A 1032 -40.54 13.76 -21.05
CA ARG A 1032 -41.04 13.15 -22.30
C ARG A 1032 -40.35 13.68 -23.58
N ASP A 1033 -39.76 14.87 -23.50
CA ASP A 1033 -39.07 15.55 -24.62
C ASP A 1033 -37.54 15.39 -24.59
N GLY A 1034 -37.00 14.53 -23.71
CA GLY A 1034 -35.55 14.27 -23.60
C GLY A 1034 -34.73 15.38 -22.94
N ARG A 1035 -35.30 16.58 -22.72
CA ARG A 1035 -34.65 17.69 -22.01
C ARG A 1035 -34.64 17.46 -20.49
N LYS A 1036 -33.51 17.70 -19.84
CA LYS A 1036 -33.36 17.68 -18.37
C LYS A 1036 -33.66 19.07 -17.81
N GLN A 1037 -34.77 19.25 -17.12
CA GLN A 1037 -35.17 20.55 -16.57
C GLN A 1037 -34.76 20.71 -15.11
N PRO A 1038 -34.25 21.87 -14.67
CA PRO A 1038 -33.94 22.12 -13.27
C PRO A 1038 -35.21 22.16 -12.40
N TRP A 1039 -35.09 22.03 -11.08
CA TRP A 1039 -36.20 22.19 -10.13
C TRP A 1039 -35.71 22.77 -8.80
N THR A 1040 -36.61 23.41 -8.05
CA THR A 1040 -36.34 23.97 -6.71
C THR A 1040 -37.47 23.63 -5.73
N ALA A 1041 -37.14 23.43 -4.46
CA ALA A 1041 -38.07 23.07 -3.39
C ALA A 1041 -37.62 23.64 -2.03
N PHE A 1042 -38.57 23.98 -1.17
CA PHE A 1042 -38.30 24.47 0.19
C PHE A 1042 -38.77 23.47 1.26
N SER A 1043 -38.01 23.36 2.36
CA SER A 1043 -38.34 22.51 3.51
C SER A 1043 -37.89 23.18 4.81
N THR A 1044 -38.63 22.98 5.90
CA THR A 1044 -38.24 23.41 7.26
C THR A 1044 -37.89 22.19 8.12
N SER A 1045 -37.12 22.40 9.19
CA SER A 1045 -36.55 21.33 10.02
C SER A 1045 -37.56 20.34 10.63
N ASP A 1046 -38.86 20.66 10.70
CA ASP A 1046 -39.86 19.88 11.46
C ASP A 1046 -41.04 19.32 10.66
N CYS A 1047 -41.09 19.38 9.32
CA CYS A 1047 -42.30 18.93 8.61
C CYS A 1047 -42.07 18.12 7.33
N ARG A 1048 -42.83 17.01 7.26
CA ARG A 1048 -43.06 16.06 6.17
C ARG A 1048 -43.70 16.67 4.90
N GLN A 1049 -43.58 17.98 4.66
CA GLN A 1049 -44.17 18.65 3.50
C GLN A 1049 -43.08 19.27 2.63
N LEU A 1050 -42.88 18.66 1.45
CA LEU A 1050 -42.07 19.19 0.34
C LEU A 1050 -42.95 20.11 -0.50
N TRP A 1051 -42.55 21.36 -0.68
CA TRP A 1051 -43.21 22.29 -1.59
C TRP A 1051 -42.41 22.38 -2.88
N TYR A 1052 -43.02 21.94 -3.99
CA TYR A 1052 -42.41 21.88 -5.32
C TYR A 1052 -42.72 23.18 -6.09
N SER A 1053 -41.72 23.80 -6.72
CA SER A 1053 -41.94 24.78 -7.79
C SER A 1053 -41.60 24.15 -9.14
N GLY A 1054 -42.49 24.36 -10.13
CA GLY A 1054 -42.65 23.58 -11.35
C GLY A 1054 -41.55 23.66 -12.43
N ASN A 1055 -41.84 22.96 -13.53
CA ASN A 1055 -41.06 22.75 -14.76
C ASN A 1055 -40.70 24.06 -15.50
N TRP A 1056 -39.48 24.15 -16.06
CA TRP A 1056 -38.98 25.35 -16.76
C TRP A 1056 -38.84 25.11 -18.27
N GLY A 1057 -39.55 25.91 -19.08
CA GLY A 1057 -39.36 26.05 -20.53
C GLY A 1057 -38.59 27.33 -20.86
N ASP A 1058 -38.01 27.41 -22.07
CA ASP A 1058 -36.99 28.38 -22.48
C ASP A 1058 -37.48 29.82 -22.77
N ASP A 1059 -38.72 30.20 -22.47
CA ASP A 1059 -39.26 31.49 -22.95
C ASP A 1059 -39.46 32.51 -21.81
N ASP A 1060 -38.66 33.58 -21.87
CA ASP A 1060 -38.64 34.85 -21.09
C ASP A 1060 -38.19 34.82 -19.60
N GLU A 1061 -36.86 34.93 -19.40
CA GLU A 1061 -36.17 35.05 -18.09
C GLU A 1061 -36.73 36.15 -17.17
N SER A 1062 -37.20 37.27 -17.72
CA SER A 1062 -37.63 38.45 -16.96
C SER A 1062 -39.04 38.31 -16.38
N GLN A 1063 -39.94 37.63 -17.08
CA GLN A 1063 -41.30 37.33 -16.60
C GLN A 1063 -41.29 36.14 -15.63
N MET A 1064 -40.46 35.12 -15.93
CA MET A 1064 -40.22 33.97 -15.05
C MET A 1064 -39.66 34.34 -13.67
N ALA A 1065 -38.68 35.26 -13.62
CA ALA A 1065 -38.11 35.72 -12.35
C ALA A 1065 -39.14 36.49 -11.49
N GLN A 1066 -40.08 37.19 -12.12
CA GLN A 1066 -41.13 37.93 -11.40
C GLN A 1066 -42.20 37.01 -10.80
N GLU A 1067 -42.69 36.04 -11.55
CA GLU A 1067 -43.71 35.09 -11.06
C GLU A 1067 -43.16 34.17 -9.97
N THR A 1068 -41.91 33.70 -10.15
CA THR A 1068 -41.20 32.88 -9.16
C THR A 1068 -41.00 33.64 -7.85
N ALA A 1069 -40.53 34.89 -7.96
CA ALA A 1069 -40.38 35.75 -6.80
C ALA A 1069 -41.70 36.04 -6.08
N GLN A 1070 -42.79 36.26 -6.80
CA GLN A 1070 -44.11 36.47 -6.18
C GLN A 1070 -44.59 35.22 -5.45
N TYR A 1071 -44.43 34.03 -6.04
CA TYR A 1071 -44.83 32.77 -5.42
C TYR A 1071 -43.98 32.41 -4.18
N LEU A 1072 -42.65 32.63 -4.26
CA LEU A 1072 -41.74 32.43 -3.15
C LEU A 1072 -41.98 33.44 -2.02
N THR A 1073 -42.19 34.71 -2.36
CA THR A 1073 -42.51 35.77 -1.38
C THR A 1073 -43.83 35.47 -0.66
N SER A 1074 -44.85 34.98 -1.38
CA SER A 1074 -46.15 34.59 -0.83
C SER A 1074 -46.03 33.46 0.20
N ASN A 1075 -45.32 32.38 -0.16
CA ASN A 1075 -45.18 31.20 0.72
C ASN A 1075 -44.23 31.46 1.89
N MET A 1076 -43.14 32.22 1.70
CA MET A 1076 -42.29 32.67 2.82
C MET A 1076 -43.07 33.58 3.78
N LYS A 1077 -43.92 34.49 3.28
CA LYS A 1077 -44.81 35.29 4.13
C LYS A 1077 -45.72 34.42 4.98
N ALA A 1078 -46.34 33.39 4.39
CA ALA A 1078 -47.20 32.46 5.13
C ALA A 1078 -46.42 31.69 6.23
N LEU A 1079 -45.20 31.25 5.93
CA LEU A 1079 -44.31 30.55 6.86
C LEU A 1079 -43.83 31.44 8.02
N LEU A 1080 -43.37 32.66 7.72
CA LEU A 1080 -42.93 33.63 8.74
C LEU A 1080 -44.10 34.05 9.64
N LYS A 1081 -45.29 34.23 9.07
CA LYS A 1081 -46.52 34.58 9.81
C LYS A 1081 -46.97 33.45 10.74
N ALA A 1082 -46.73 32.19 10.39
CA ALA A 1082 -47.12 31.02 11.17
C ALA A 1082 -46.19 30.70 12.36
N ARG A 1083 -44.89 31.01 12.27
CA ARG A 1083 -43.90 30.65 13.33
C ARG A 1083 -43.46 31.80 14.22
N ILE A 1084 -43.45 33.05 13.74
CA ILE A 1084 -42.97 34.19 14.53
C ILE A 1084 -44.08 34.77 15.43
N CYS A 1085 -45.36 34.55 15.09
CA CYS A 1085 -46.49 35.04 15.89
C CYS A 1085 -47.00 33.98 16.87
N GLN A 1086 -46.63 34.11 18.15
CA GLN A 1086 -47.37 33.51 19.28
C GLN A 1086 -48.23 34.52 20.05
N GLU A 1087 -48.55 35.69 19.49
CA GLU A 1087 -49.59 36.57 20.04
C GLU A 1087 -50.53 37.12 18.96
N PRO A 1088 -51.86 37.12 19.19
CA PRO A 1088 -52.84 37.62 18.24
C PRO A 1088 -53.10 39.10 18.49
N ARG A 1089 -52.40 40.01 17.80
CA ARG A 1089 -52.89 41.39 17.63
C ARG A 1089 -52.68 41.93 16.22
N ASN A 1090 -53.77 42.50 15.71
CA ASN A 1090 -53.94 43.19 14.44
C ASN A 1090 -52.93 44.34 14.24
N ILE A 1091 -51.71 44.07 13.80
CA ILE A 1091 -50.74 45.13 13.41
C ILE A 1091 -50.27 45.01 11.95
N TRP A 1092 -50.56 43.91 11.24
CA TRP A 1092 -50.15 43.77 9.84
C TRP A 1092 -51.26 44.15 8.86
N GLY A 1093 -51.73 45.40 8.95
CA GLY A 1093 -52.33 46.11 7.82
C GLY A 1093 -51.22 46.72 6.97
N SER A 1094 -51.03 46.21 5.76
CA SER A 1094 -50.20 46.80 4.68
C SER A 1094 -48.74 47.18 5.02
N MET A 1095 -47.89 46.22 5.41
CA MET A 1095 -46.44 46.38 5.30
C MET A 1095 -45.88 45.48 4.19
N PRO A 1096 -45.17 46.04 3.19
CA PRO A 1096 -44.71 45.29 2.03
C PRO A 1096 -43.36 44.62 2.31
N PHE A 1097 -43.34 43.53 3.09
CA PHE A 1097 -42.16 42.67 3.09
C PHE A 1097 -41.96 42.09 1.69
N THR A 1098 -40.86 42.41 1.05
CA THR A 1098 -40.44 41.85 -0.24
C THR A 1098 -39.01 41.39 -0.07
N CYS A 1099 -38.84 40.10 0.21
CA CYS A 1099 -37.54 39.44 0.16
C CYS A 1099 -37.57 38.60 -1.12
N LYS A 1100 -36.87 39.08 -2.15
CA LYS A 1100 -36.78 38.37 -3.43
C LYS A 1100 -35.58 37.43 -3.33
N ILE A 1101 -35.82 36.13 -3.45
CA ILE A 1101 -34.77 35.12 -3.62
C ILE A 1101 -34.86 34.67 -5.06
N ASP A 1102 -34.00 35.21 -5.91
CA ASP A 1102 -33.90 34.77 -7.29
C ASP A 1102 -32.79 33.70 -7.38
N ALA A 1103 -33.18 32.50 -7.80
CA ALA A 1103 -32.26 31.39 -8.06
C ALA A 1103 -32.16 31.17 -9.57
N TYR A 1104 -31.06 31.59 -10.18
CA TYR A 1104 -30.81 31.39 -11.61
C TYR A 1104 -29.83 30.23 -11.82
N LEU A 1105 -30.12 29.35 -12.79
CA LEU A 1105 -29.11 28.47 -13.38
C LEU A 1105 -28.55 29.17 -14.62
N ALA A 1106 -27.31 29.65 -14.54
CA ALA A 1106 -26.58 30.10 -15.74
C ALA A 1106 -25.80 28.90 -16.30
N LEU A 1107 -26.11 28.50 -17.55
CA LEU A 1107 -25.55 27.34 -18.24
C LEU A 1107 -24.28 27.63 -19.06
#